data_AF-A0A1T4YKE2-F1
#
_entry.id   AF-A0A1T4YKE2-F1
#
_cell.length_a   1.000
_cell.length_b   1.000
_cell.length_c   1.000
_cell.angle_alpha   90.00
_cell.angle_beta   90.00
_cell.angle_gamma   90.00
#
_symmetry.space_group_name_H-M   'P 1'
#
loop_
_entity.id
_entity.type
_entity.pdbx_description
1 polymer ?
#
loop_
_entity_poly.entity_id
_entity_poly.type
_entity_poly.pdbx_seq_one_letter_code
_entity_poly.pdbx_strand_id
1 'polypeptide(L)'
;MNTMSDSIPLPGCRHDILGHYLKAIGILRVLAKCAAPEHRDPNAEGWWNSDDAVFYLRSPKYPTMDALVEFFEKYYQPTPVFSPWNTGGGMDEKKIIIFRCAPKPWHDYWQANKAALLAHGFPKPEGDEVPAMPEKAFELKLPQCELKPTDDIEISITVGKQKKPKTAIQISWSHAACTKLFEAMSVQRPILERCIKFTDSVVSKFIPGKSEFTFDLKDEAALSSLAPMPGAKYSVQIKESGKKAVMALLANELASHPDALTSLNLGRECFADFQADETNGTALLEQFRDKVPASASQAIDSVFTTRAATRPVDSPLFLNRGKAGNSEVFRAYWGFFLAAKVAAENNVKGSLFGLASEDTPPRDGASPFFPDAFKSYNIGSGWVQSDYPIYPLDYVLAVEGAFAMRGGAARTLGANSKRFAAFPFVFDSGEEMVDDENTITGTSSALWFPLWDRPTTFDELASFITDAQARLPGKEARFSAEFVRAMNSQGVDAGFAGWQEFRFRMKGSKVPWITTGRFIAASHNKAATVLNRALSPFDESRFMDQFDFSRNKKTGEIEKDGPHSVRADINAAMETAALDPTAYHCMALLVSIFRACRQLAISKSFRDKVHGIGTFFDKLPMAEWRELLTDFDRPNQSHAAEFRIARAIASIPGLMLQHDQGSRSKVQPMLGSLLPLTYSYGRWQLDETGNQAVWTGSDLCHDLSMVLQRRYMDSLKDDQPALHGVHQARLADVVAFLNHELDDHLITSWIEALSLIGWHFEKPEVVAQKEIEEAQTAADEAPFDLAEDNQSKASPAFHLAYAALRTLLELECGWPRKNCARWKKRRSQQPIFHLCQRSASSLPLAVSEALRWIGIWGVSNPWGAKSRQEKEILSGRYIVRLGQSDLNFTDSPVDPARLAAAVCIPLAWEDQWLLRRAITLPFSA
;
A
#
# COMPACT_ATOMS: atom_id res chain seq x y z
N MET A 1 7.85 -28.88 -26.51
CA MET A 1 7.79 -27.71 -27.41
C MET A 1 6.85 -27.95 -28.60
N ASN A 2 5.61 -28.37 -28.38
CA ASN A 2 4.56 -28.41 -29.41
C ASN A 2 3.22 -28.18 -28.70
N THR A 3 2.65 -26.96 -28.83
CA THR A 3 1.22 -26.54 -28.68
C THR A 3 1.10 -25.00 -28.48
N MET A 4 1.76 -24.19 -29.30
CA MET A 4 1.47 -22.73 -29.38
C MET A 4 0.41 -22.39 -30.46
N SER A 5 -0.14 -23.37 -31.18
CA SER A 5 -1.04 -23.12 -32.33
C SER A 5 -2.46 -22.69 -31.97
N ASP A 6 -2.89 -22.84 -30.72
CA ASP A 6 -4.31 -22.73 -30.34
C ASP A 6 -4.60 -21.55 -29.38
N SER A 7 -3.62 -20.67 -29.13
CA SER A 7 -3.77 -19.49 -28.27
C SER A 7 -3.69 -18.19 -29.06
N ILE A 8 -4.46 -17.21 -28.62
CA ILE A 8 -4.59 -15.88 -29.22
C ILE A 8 -3.75 -14.89 -28.39
N PRO A 9 -2.71 -14.26 -28.95
CA PRO A 9 -1.97 -13.22 -28.25
C PRO A 9 -2.78 -11.91 -28.20
N LEU A 10 -2.94 -11.33 -27.02
CA LEU A 10 -3.65 -10.09 -26.75
C LEU A 10 -2.67 -9.01 -26.25
N PRO A 11 -1.85 -8.39 -27.12
CA PRO A 11 -0.82 -7.41 -26.72
C PRO A 11 -1.39 -6.16 -26.06
N GLY A 12 -2.70 -5.87 -26.23
CA GLY A 12 -3.37 -4.79 -25.53
C GLY A 12 -3.52 -5.03 -24.01
N CYS A 13 -3.32 -6.25 -23.52
CA CYS A 13 -3.57 -6.66 -22.13
C CYS A 13 -2.28 -6.80 -21.31
N ARG A 14 -1.51 -5.71 -21.22
CA ARG A 14 -0.27 -5.65 -20.42
C ARG A 14 -0.54 -5.78 -18.92
N HIS A 15 0.43 -6.32 -18.17
CA HIS A 15 0.32 -6.48 -16.72
C HIS A 15 0.77 -5.25 -15.92
N ASP A 16 1.56 -4.36 -16.51
CA ASP A 16 2.21 -3.22 -15.84
C ASP A 16 1.38 -1.93 -15.87
N ILE A 17 0.19 -1.98 -16.46
CA ILE A 17 -0.80 -0.88 -16.49
C ILE A 17 -2.10 -1.40 -15.89
N LEU A 18 -2.61 -0.74 -14.85
CA LEU A 18 -3.76 -1.22 -14.08
C LEU A 18 -4.96 -1.55 -14.98
N GLY A 19 -5.36 -0.62 -15.85
CA GLY A 19 -6.50 -0.81 -16.73
C GLY A 19 -6.31 -1.95 -17.72
N HIS A 20 -5.08 -2.20 -18.19
CA HIS A 20 -4.78 -3.35 -19.06
C HIS A 20 -4.80 -4.68 -18.30
N TYR A 21 -4.26 -4.70 -17.08
CA TYR A 21 -4.31 -5.87 -16.20
C TYR A 21 -5.76 -6.26 -15.90
N LEU A 22 -6.58 -5.28 -15.50
CA LEU A 22 -8.01 -5.48 -15.25
C LEU A 22 -8.75 -5.88 -16.53
N LYS A 23 -8.41 -5.30 -17.68
CA LYS A 23 -8.97 -5.70 -18.98
C LYS A 23 -8.73 -7.18 -19.27
N ALA A 24 -7.54 -7.71 -18.99
CA ALA A 24 -7.22 -9.13 -19.20
C ALA A 24 -8.15 -10.04 -18.38
N ILE A 25 -8.36 -9.71 -17.10
CA ILE A 25 -9.30 -10.40 -16.22
C ILE A 25 -10.75 -10.20 -16.70
N GLY A 26 -11.06 -8.99 -17.16
CA GLY A 26 -12.33 -8.60 -17.73
C GLY A 26 -12.71 -9.51 -18.90
N ILE A 27 -11.79 -9.80 -19.82
CA ILE A 27 -12.02 -10.71 -20.96
C ILE A 27 -12.43 -12.10 -20.48
N LEU A 28 -11.68 -12.69 -19.55
CA LEU A 28 -12.00 -14.01 -19.00
C LEU A 28 -13.38 -14.01 -18.33
N ARG A 29 -13.67 -12.96 -17.56
CA ARG A 29 -14.95 -12.81 -16.88
C ARG A 29 -16.11 -12.68 -17.86
N VAL A 30 -15.97 -11.85 -18.90
CA VAL A 30 -17.07 -11.60 -19.83
C VAL A 30 -17.40 -12.84 -20.66
N LEU A 31 -16.38 -13.57 -21.12
CA LEU A 31 -16.58 -14.84 -21.83
C LEU A 31 -17.25 -15.88 -20.92
N ALA A 32 -16.85 -15.95 -19.65
CA ALA A 32 -17.39 -16.94 -18.72
C ALA A 32 -18.81 -16.60 -18.22
N LYS A 33 -19.15 -15.33 -18.00
CA LYS A 33 -20.35 -14.92 -17.24
C LYS A 33 -21.26 -13.91 -17.94
N CYS A 34 -20.75 -13.07 -18.84
CA CYS A 34 -21.45 -11.88 -19.37
C CYS A 34 -22.04 -12.11 -20.77
N ALA A 35 -22.83 -13.19 -20.92
CA ALA A 35 -23.60 -13.51 -22.11
C ALA A 35 -24.79 -14.41 -21.73
N ALA A 36 -25.68 -14.72 -22.67
CA ALA A 36 -26.66 -15.80 -22.49
C ALA A 36 -25.94 -17.15 -22.29
N PRO A 37 -26.48 -18.11 -21.51
CA PRO A 37 -25.81 -19.37 -21.18
C PRO A 37 -25.22 -20.12 -22.38
N GLU A 38 -25.94 -20.15 -23.49
CA GLU A 38 -25.57 -20.79 -24.76
C GLU A 38 -24.44 -20.07 -25.52
N HIS A 39 -24.08 -18.84 -25.14
CA HIS A 39 -23.00 -18.04 -25.72
C HIS A 39 -21.80 -17.84 -24.79
N ARG A 40 -21.87 -18.31 -23.54
CA ARG A 40 -20.73 -18.31 -22.61
C ARG A 40 -19.67 -19.33 -23.01
N ASP A 41 -18.43 -19.05 -22.63
CA ASP A 41 -17.31 -19.99 -22.64
C ASP A 41 -16.66 -20.04 -21.24
N PRO A 42 -17.16 -20.89 -20.32
CA PRO A 42 -16.58 -21.04 -18.99
C PRO A 42 -15.20 -21.71 -19.01
N ASN A 43 -14.83 -22.36 -20.13
CA ASN A 43 -13.55 -23.05 -20.30
C ASN A 43 -12.50 -22.15 -20.96
N ALA A 44 -12.79 -20.87 -21.18
CA ALA A 44 -11.81 -19.91 -21.66
C ALA A 44 -10.71 -19.73 -20.59
N GLU A 45 -9.46 -19.86 -21.01
CA GLU A 45 -8.27 -19.76 -20.15
C GLU A 45 -7.41 -18.59 -20.59
N GLY A 46 -6.79 -17.91 -19.64
CA GLY A 46 -5.85 -16.84 -19.93
C GLY A 46 -4.64 -16.86 -19.01
N TRP A 47 -3.51 -16.34 -19.49
CA TRP A 47 -2.24 -16.26 -18.77
C TRP A 47 -1.31 -15.22 -19.40
N TRP A 48 -0.36 -14.69 -18.64
CA TRP A 48 0.71 -13.88 -19.21
C TRP A 48 1.91 -14.75 -19.54
N ASN A 49 2.50 -14.56 -20.71
CA ASN A 49 3.80 -15.15 -21.00
C ASN A 49 4.90 -14.24 -20.46
N SER A 50 5.75 -14.78 -19.57
CA SER A 50 6.84 -14.03 -18.94
C SER A 50 7.92 -13.59 -19.95
N ASP A 51 8.04 -14.25 -21.10
CA ASP A 51 9.08 -13.95 -22.10
C ASP A 51 8.76 -12.70 -22.94
N ASP A 52 7.49 -12.49 -23.29
CA ASP A 52 7.04 -11.40 -24.18
C ASP A 52 6.10 -10.38 -23.50
N ALA A 53 5.74 -10.62 -22.23
CA ALA A 53 4.82 -9.81 -21.44
C ALA A 53 3.40 -9.66 -22.03
N VAL A 54 3.01 -10.54 -22.97
CA VAL A 54 1.69 -10.55 -23.62
C VAL A 54 0.74 -11.49 -22.87
N PHE A 55 -0.52 -11.08 -22.77
CA PHE A 55 -1.58 -11.96 -22.28
C PHE A 55 -2.07 -12.86 -23.42
N TYR A 56 -2.10 -14.16 -23.19
CA TYR A 56 -2.62 -15.14 -24.12
C TYR A 56 -4.00 -15.60 -23.68
N LEU A 57 -4.90 -15.78 -24.63
CA LEU A 57 -6.23 -16.32 -24.44
C LEU A 57 -6.38 -17.63 -25.22
N ARG A 58 -6.90 -18.67 -24.58
CA ARG A 58 -7.35 -19.89 -25.24
C ARG A 58 -8.84 -20.06 -24.97
N SER A 59 -9.65 -20.02 -26.02
CA SER A 59 -11.11 -20.16 -25.92
C SER A 59 -11.57 -21.22 -26.91
N PRO A 60 -12.11 -22.37 -26.43
CA PRO A 60 -12.69 -23.38 -27.31
C PRO A 60 -13.83 -22.85 -28.19
N LYS A 61 -14.53 -21.81 -27.72
CA LYS A 61 -15.71 -21.26 -28.41
C LYS A 61 -15.39 -20.07 -29.31
N TYR A 62 -14.44 -19.24 -28.91
CA TYR A 62 -14.01 -18.05 -29.64
C TYR A 62 -12.50 -18.12 -29.91
N PRO A 63 -12.04 -19.09 -30.74
CA PRO A 63 -10.62 -19.38 -30.92
C PRO A 63 -9.88 -18.39 -31.84
N THR A 64 -10.56 -17.38 -32.39
CA THR A 64 -9.99 -16.42 -33.34
C THR A 64 -10.39 -14.99 -33.01
N MET A 65 -9.63 -14.03 -33.54
CA MET A 65 -9.95 -12.60 -33.46
C MET A 65 -11.37 -12.29 -33.98
N ASP A 66 -11.75 -12.84 -35.13
CA ASP A 66 -13.07 -12.60 -35.72
C ASP A 66 -14.21 -13.18 -34.86
N ALA A 67 -13.98 -14.33 -34.22
CA ALA A 67 -14.93 -14.90 -33.28
C ALA A 67 -15.10 -14.03 -32.01
N LEU A 68 -14.01 -13.40 -31.52
CA LEU A 68 -14.10 -12.43 -30.43
C LEU A 68 -14.83 -11.16 -30.84
N VAL A 69 -14.62 -10.67 -32.07
CA VAL A 69 -15.40 -9.56 -32.64
C VAL A 69 -16.89 -9.90 -32.62
N GLU A 70 -17.25 -11.08 -33.12
CA GLU A 70 -18.64 -11.55 -33.13
C GLU A 70 -19.23 -11.63 -31.71
N PHE A 71 -18.46 -12.10 -30.73
CA PHE A 71 -18.89 -12.13 -29.33
C PHE A 71 -19.27 -10.75 -28.81
N PHE A 72 -18.38 -9.76 -28.95
CA PHE A 72 -18.64 -8.41 -28.46
C PHE A 72 -19.72 -7.67 -29.24
N GLU A 73 -19.88 -7.97 -30.52
CA GLU A 73 -20.91 -7.37 -31.36
C GLU A 73 -22.32 -7.91 -31.04
N LYS A 74 -22.46 -9.23 -30.88
CA LYS A 74 -23.76 -9.90 -30.84
C LYS A 74 -24.18 -10.45 -29.48
N TYR A 75 -23.23 -10.91 -28.68
CA TYR A 75 -23.53 -11.79 -27.53
C TYR A 75 -23.17 -11.19 -26.16
N TYR A 76 -22.26 -10.22 -26.12
CA TYR A 76 -21.82 -9.61 -24.87
C TYR A 76 -22.95 -8.85 -24.16
N GLN A 77 -23.15 -9.17 -22.88
CA GLN A 77 -24.15 -8.58 -21.98
C GLN A 77 -23.45 -8.01 -20.74
N PRO A 78 -23.26 -6.68 -20.64
CA PRO A 78 -22.52 -6.05 -19.55
C PRO A 78 -23.16 -6.29 -18.18
N THR A 79 -22.33 -6.34 -17.12
CA THR A 79 -22.84 -6.46 -15.75
C THR A 79 -23.73 -5.26 -15.38
N PRO A 80 -24.97 -5.47 -14.88
CA PRO A 80 -25.94 -4.41 -14.72
C PRO A 80 -25.78 -3.59 -13.43
N VAL A 81 -24.65 -2.86 -13.28
CA VAL A 81 -24.38 -2.01 -12.10
C VAL A 81 -24.77 -0.56 -12.35
N PHE A 82 -25.50 0.01 -11.39
CA PHE A 82 -25.97 1.39 -11.38
C PHE A 82 -25.73 2.01 -10.01
N SER A 83 -25.50 3.33 -9.96
CA SER A 83 -25.15 4.05 -8.73
C SER A 83 -26.23 5.08 -8.33
N PRO A 84 -27.39 4.66 -7.82
CA PRO A 84 -28.43 5.57 -7.36
C PRO A 84 -28.01 6.44 -6.17
N TRP A 85 -26.97 6.04 -5.44
CA TRP A 85 -26.35 6.84 -4.39
C TRP A 85 -25.51 8.03 -4.91
N ASN A 86 -25.21 8.09 -6.21
CA ASN A 86 -24.45 9.18 -6.83
C ASN A 86 -25.37 10.02 -7.72
N THR A 87 -25.53 11.31 -7.42
CA THR A 87 -26.23 12.27 -8.32
C THR A 87 -25.63 12.30 -9.73
N GLY A 88 -24.33 12.00 -9.87
CA GLY A 88 -23.65 11.89 -11.16
C GLY A 88 -23.97 10.64 -11.97
N GLY A 89 -24.63 9.64 -11.37
CA GLY A 89 -24.87 8.31 -11.95
C GLY A 89 -25.91 8.30 -13.08
N GLY A 90 -26.64 9.40 -13.28
CA GLY A 90 -27.61 9.54 -14.37
C GLY A 90 -28.97 8.87 -14.11
N MET A 91 -29.30 8.58 -12.85
CA MET A 91 -30.64 8.13 -12.45
C MET A 91 -31.66 9.28 -12.41
N ASP A 92 -31.19 10.54 -12.39
CA ASP A 92 -32.00 11.74 -12.53
C ASP A 92 -32.32 11.99 -14.01
N GLU A 93 -33.36 11.33 -14.51
CA GLU A 93 -33.76 11.52 -15.90
C GLU A 93 -34.16 12.98 -16.15
N LYS A 94 -33.38 13.64 -16.99
CA LYS A 94 -33.74 14.97 -17.46
C LYS A 94 -34.96 14.86 -18.35
N LYS A 95 -36.07 15.42 -17.91
CA LYS A 95 -37.26 15.60 -18.75
C LYS A 95 -37.10 16.85 -19.60
N ILE A 96 -37.62 16.79 -20.82
CA ILE A 96 -37.80 17.94 -21.70
C ILE A 96 -39.30 18.17 -21.88
N ILE A 97 -39.68 19.44 -21.97
CA ILE A 97 -41.01 19.83 -22.40
C ILE A 97 -40.93 20.31 -23.85
N ILE A 98 -41.80 19.76 -24.69
CA ILE A 98 -41.91 20.10 -26.10
C ILE A 98 -43.26 20.76 -26.33
N PHE A 99 -43.25 22.01 -26.79
CA PHE A 99 -44.43 22.76 -27.22
C PHE A 99 -44.54 22.70 -28.73
N ARG A 100 -45.70 22.31 -29.26
CA ARG A 100 -45.98 22.18 -30.69
C ARG A 100 -47.29 22.86 -31.05
N CYS A 101 -47.44 23.25 -32.32
CA CYS A 101 -48.74 23.64 -32.87
C CYS A 101 -49.76 22.51 -32.63
N ALA A 102 -50.99 22.86 -32.24
CA ALA A 102 -52.03 21.87 -32.00
C ALA A 102 -52.29 21.06 -33.27
N PRO A 103 -52.51 19.74 -33.18
CA PRO A 103 -52.61 18.90 -34.37
C PRO A 103 -53.92 19.05 -35.14
N LYS A 104 -54.96 19.63 -34.52
CA LYS A 104 -56.33 19.73 -35.07
C LYS A 104 -56.40 20.39 -36.47
N PRO A 105 -55.77 21.54 -36.74
CA PRO A 105 -55.83 22.15 -38.07
C PRO A 105 -55.26 21.24 -39.17
N TRP A 106 -54.21 20.46 -38.86
CA TRP A 106 -53.69 19.45 -39.79
C TRP A 106 -54.65 18.28 -40.00
N HIS A 107 -55.32 17.81 -38.94
CA HIS A 107 -56.32 16.73 -39.07
C HIS A 107 -57.49 17.18 -39.94
N ASP A 108 -58.01 18.38 -39.70
CA ASP A 108 -59.11 18.96 -40.47
C ASP A 108 -58.68 19.15 -41.95
N TYR A 109 -57.45 19.60 -42.17
CA TYR A 109 -56.87 19.74 -43.51
C TYR A 109 -56.66 18.42 -44.24
N TRP A 110 -56.13 17.40 -43.55
CA TRP A 110 -55.96 16.05 -44.10
C TRP A 110 -57.31 15.46 -44.49
N GLN A 111 -58.34 15.55 -43.64
CA GLN A 111 -59.67 15.02 -43.95
C GLN A 111 -60.30 15.73 -45.15
N ALA A 112 -60.17 17.05 -45.24
CA ALA A 112 -60.70 17.82 -46.35
C ALA A 112 -59.95 17.58 -47.68
N ASN A 113 -58.65 17.23 -47.64
CA ASN A 113 -57.79 17.16 -48.81
C ASN A 113 -57.18 15.76 -49.07
N LYS A 114 -57.65 14.71 -48.39
CA LYS A 114 -57.08 13.34 -48.44
C LYS A 114 -56.89 12.82 -49.87
N ALA A 115 -57.91 12.93 -50.71
CA ALA A 115 -57.87 12.48 -52.10
C ALA A 115 -56.85 13.27 -52.94
N ALA A 116 -56.80 14.60 -52.75
CA ALA A 116 -55.88 15.47 -53.46
C ALA A 116 -54.42 15.25 -53.01
N LEU A 117 -54.16 15.10 -51.72
CA LEU A 117 -52.83 14.84 -51.17
C LEU A 117 -52.24 13.54 -51.74
N LEU A 118 -53.01 12.45 -51.75
CA LEU A 118 -52.58 11.17 -52.31
C LEU A 118 -52.35 11.26 -53.83
N ALA A 119 -53.20 11.97 -54.56
CA ALA A 119 -53.03 12.21 -56.00
C ALA A 119 -51.77 13.05 -56.31
N HIS A 120 -51.43 14.01 -55.44
CA HIS A 120 -50.23 14.85 -55.54
C HIS A 120 -48.94 14.15 -55.10
N GLY A 121 -48.98 12.87 -54.74
CA GLY A 121 -47.79 12.09 -54.41
C GLY A 121 -47.43 12.03 -52.93
N PHE A 122 -48.34 12.43 -52.04
CA PHE A 122 -48.17 12.25 -50.61
C PHE A 122 -47.97 10.75 -50.27
N PRO A 123 -47.03 10.39 -49.38
CA PRO A 123 -46.80 9.00 -49.00
C PRO A 123 -48.08 8.35 -48.47
N LYS A 124 -48.45 7.18 -48.99
CA LYS A 124 -49.65 6.46 -48.54
C LYS A 124 -49.43 6.00 -47.08
N PRO A 125 -50.29 6.40 -46.12
CA PRO A 125 -50.16 5.95 -44.74
C PRO A 125 -50.45 4.44 -44.61
N GLU A 126 -49.75 3.77 -43.70
CA GLU A 126 -50.00 2.37 -43.32
C GLU A 126 -51.17 2.32 -42.33
N GLY A 127 -52.40 2.23 -42.84
CA GLY A 127 -53.63 2.12 -42.04
C GLY A 127 -54.61 3.28 -42.20
N ASP A 128 -55.63 3.32 -41.33
CA ASP A 128 -56.72 4.32 -41.34
C ASP A 128 -56.46 5.55 -40.45
N GLU A 129 -55.28 5.64 -39.83
CA GLU A 129 -54.91 6.78 -38.98
C GLU A 129 -54.53 8.04 -39.81
N VAL A 130 -54.73 9.22 -39.23
CA VAL A 130 -54.30 10.49 -39.83
C VAL A 130 -52.76 10.57 -39.76
N PRO A 131 -52.04 10.66 -40.89
CA PRO A 131 -50.59 10.72 -40.89
C PRO A 131 -50.10 11.99 -40.21
N ALA A 132 -48.87 11.98 -39.67
CA ALA A 132 -48.23 13.21 -39.21
C ALA A 132 -47.99 14.19 -40.39
N MET A 133 -47.93 15.49 -40.09
CA MET A 133 -47.56 16.49 -41.09
C MET A 133 -46.14 16.19 -41.60
N PRO A 134 -45.91 16.20 -42.93
CA PRO A 134 -44.63 15.79 -43.50
C PRO A 134 -43.53 16.80 -43.17
N GLU A 135 -42.43 16.33 -42.57
CA GLU A 135 -41.26 17.17 -42.29
C GLU A 135 -40.43 17.48 -43.54
N LYS A 136 -40.52 16.63 -44.57
CA LYS A 136 -39.74 16.73 -45.82
C LYS A 136 -40.65 17.01 -47.00
N ALA A 137 -40.15 17.81 -47.94
CA ALA A 137 -40.81 18.03 -49.21
C ALA A 137 -40.95 16.70 -49.99
N PHE A 138 -42.07 16.53 -50.69
CA PHE A 138 -42.32 15.36 -51.54
C PHE A 138 -42.56 15.78 -52.99
N GLU A 139 -42.31 14.87 -53.93
CA GLU A 139 -42.43 15.16 -55.36
C GLU A 139 -43.90 15.27 -55.77
N LEU A 140 -44.24 16.40 -56.42
CA LEU A 140 -45.56 16.67 -56.95
C LEU A 140 -45.80 15.84 -58.22
N LYS A 141 -46.74 14.89 -58.16
CA LYS A 141 -47.04 13.98 -59.29
C LYS A 141 -47.96 14.57 -60.37
N LEU A 142 -48.65 15.67 -60.08
CA LEU A 142 -49.58 16.33 -61.01
C LEU A 142 -48.99 17.65 -61.54
N PRO A 143 -49.33 18.08 -62.77
CA PRO A 143 -48.72 19.27 -63.40
C PRO A 143 -49.03 20.61 -62.71
N GLN A 144 -50.11 20.68 -61.92
CA GLN A 144 -50.47 21.83 -61.08
C GLN A 144 -50.85 21.35 -59.67
N CYS A 145 -50.59 22.15 -58.65
CA CYS A 145 -50.97 21.85 -57.27
C CYS A 145 -52.39 22.36 -57.01
N GLU A 146 -53.33 21.49 -56.67
CA GLU A 146 -54.72 21.85 -56.34
C GLU A 146 -54.94 22.05 -54.82
N LEU A 147 -53.91 21.80 -54.02
CA LEU A 147 -53.93 21.99 -52.57
C LEU A 147 -53.96 23.48 -52.24
N LYS A 148 -55.00 23.92 -51.53
CA LYS A 148 -55.13 25.31 -51.08
C LYS A 148 -54.49 25.48 -49.70
N PRO A 149 -53.74 26.56 -49.43
CA PRO A 149 -53.31 26.89 -48.07
C PRO A 149 -54.51 27.27 -47.21
N THR A 150 -54.36 27.14 -45.90
CA THR A 150 -55.33 27.63 -44.90
C THR A 150 -54.65 28.62 -43.97
N ASP A 151 -55.41 29.26 -43.08
CA ASP A 151 -54.86 30.20 -42.10
C ASP A 151 -53.73 29.58 -41.25
N ASP A 152 -53.76 28.27 -41.02
CA ASP A 152 -52.79 27.55 -40.19
C ASP A 152 -51.79 26.69 -41.00
N ILE A 153 -52.00 26.49 -42.31
CA ILE A 153 -51.18 25.60 -43.16
C ILE A 153 -50.72 26.33 -44.40
N GLU A 154 -49.40 26.33 -44.60
CA GLU A 154 -48.72 26.91 -45.74
C GLU A 154 -48.22 25.80 -46.68
N ILE A 155 -48.25 26.09 -47.97
CA ILE A 155 -47.79 25.18 -49.03
C ILE A 155 -46.76 25.93 -49.83
N SER A 156 -45.53 25.45 -49.79
CA SER A 156 -44.44 25.97 -50.61
C SER A 156 -44.11 25.00 -51.74
N ILE A 157 -43.97 25.55 -52.94
CA ILE A 157 -43.65 24.79 -54.16
C ILE A 157 -42.27 25.19 -54.60
N THR A 158 -41.35 24.23 -54.66
CA THR A 158 -39.97 24.47 -55.09
C THR A 158 -39.69 23.71 -56.38
N VAL A 159 -39.17 24.41 -57.41
CA VAL A 159 -38.81 23.80 -58.70
C VAL A 159 -37.32 23.46 -58.71
N GLY A 160 -36.98 22.18 -58.89
CA GLY A 160 -35.59 21.71 -58.89
C GLY A 160 -34.77 22.23 -60.08
N LYS A 161 -33.52 22.64 -59.84
CA LYS A 161 -32.58 23.19 -60.85
C LYS A 161 -31.94 22.15 -61.79
N GLN A 162 -32.48 20.93 -61.90
CA GLN A 162 -31.89 19.84 -62.71
C GLN A 162 -32.38 19.83 -64.17
N LYS A 163 -31.68 19.10 -65.06
CA LYS A 163 -31.96 18.94 -66.51
C LYS A 163 -33.40 18.45 -66.85
N LYS A 164 -34.10 17.85 -65.87
CA LYS A 164 -35.56 17.64 -65.86
C LYS A 164 -36.09 18.23 -64.55
N PRO A 165 -36.79 19.38 -64.56
CA PRO A 165 -37.24 20.00 -63.32
C PRO A 165 -38.34 19.15 -62.67
N LYS A 166 -38.06 18.66 -61.46
CA LYS A 166 -39.07 18.04 -60.59
C LYS A 166 -39.58 19.09 -59.63
N THR A 167 -40.90 19.20 -59.52
CA THR A 167 -41.57 20.12 -58.60
C THR A 167 -41.75 19.41 -57.26
N ALA A 168 -41.24 20.00 -56.18
CA ALA A 168 -41.42 19.49 -54.82
C ALA A 168 -42.42 20.36 -54.07
N ILE A 169 -43.35 19.73 -53.36
CA ILE A 169 -44.29 20.39 -52.44
C ILE A 169 -43.82 20.17 -51.01
N GLN A 170 -43.76 21.24 -50.24
CA GLN A 170 -43.57 21.19 -48.79
C GLN A 170 -44.79 21.80 -48.11
N ILE A 171 -45.40 21.01 -47.23
CA ILE A 171 -46.51 21.44 -46.38
C ILE A 171 -45.91 21.76 -45.01
N SER A 172 -46.19 22.95 -44.49
CA SER A 172 -45.70 23.41 -43.19
C SER A 172 -46.75 24.20 -42.44
N TRP A 173 -46.52 24.40 -41.14
CA TRP A 173 -47.30 25.36 -40.35
C TRP A 173 -47.11 26.76 -40.91
N SER A 174 -48.20 27.51 -41.07
CA SER A 174 -48.15 28.90 -41.51
C SER A 174 -47.46 29.78 -40.47
N HIS A 175 -46.96 30.95 -40.89
CA HIS A 175 -46.44 31.94 -39.96
C HIS A 175 -47.47 32.33 -38.87
N ALA A 176 -48.76 32.41 -39.23
CA ALA A 176 -49.83 32.71 -38.28
C ALA A 176 -50.01 31.61 -37.22
N ALA A 177 -49.92 30.33 -37.59
CA ALA A 177 -49.97 29.21 -36.64
C ALA A 177 -48.77 29.21 -35.68
N CYS A 178 -47.57 29.49 -36.18
CA CYS A 178 -46.36 29.61 -35.37
C CYS A 178 -46.43 30.81 -34.39
N THR A 179 -47.04 31.92 -34.82
CA THR A 179 -47.26 33.09 -33.96
C THR A 179 -48.30 32.81 -32.87
N LYS A 180 -49.41 32.14 -33.20
CA LYS A 180 -50.41 31.69 -32.20
C LYS A 180 -49.78 30.79 -31.12
N LEU A 181 -48.90 29.86 -31.50
CA LEU A 181 -48.14 29.03 -30.57
C LEU A 181 -47.27 29.89 -29.63
N PHE A 182 -46.51 30.82 -30.19
CA PHE A 182 -45.62 31.69 -29.43
C PHE A 182 -46.38 32.64 -28.47
N GLU A 183 -47.49 33.22 -28.92
CA GLU A 183 -48.35 34.08 -28.10
C GLU A 183 -48.96 33.29 -26.94
N ALA A 184 -49.47 32.09 -27.20
CA ALA A 184 -50.05 31.23 -26.17
C ALA A 184 -49.02 30.85 -25.09
N MET A 185 -47.76 30.59 -25.49
CA MET A 185 -46.66 30.37 -24.55
C MET A 185 -46.25 31.64 -23.80
N SER A 186 -46.24 32.79 -24.48
CA SER A 186 -45.84 34.09 -23.89
C SER A 186 -46.82 34.55 -22.82
N VAL A 187 -48.12 34.29 -22.98
CA VAL A 187 -49.14 34.57 -21.95
C VAL A 187 -48.87 33.80 -20.66
N GLN A 188 -48.37 32.57 -20.76
CA GLN A 188 -48.06 31.73 -19.59
C GLN A 188 -46.60 31.82 -19.13
N ARG A 189 -45.84 32.81 -19.62
CA ARG A 189 -44.43 33.01 -19.31
C ARG A 189 -44.08 32.96 -17.81
N PRO A 190 -44.85 33.57 -16.88
CA PRO A 190 -44.55 33.50 -15.45
C PRO A 190 -44.56 32.07 -14.88
N ILE A 191 -45.41 31.20 -15.43
CA ILE A 191 -45.49 29.78 -15.06
C ILE A 191 -44.35 29.02 -15.74
N LEU A 192 -44.05 29.33 -17.00
CA LEU A 192 -42.91 28.74 -17.72
C LEU A 192 -41.58 29.05 -17.02
N GLU A 193 -41.37 30.26 -16.52
CA GLU A 193 -40.14 30.63 -15.79
C GLU A 193 -39.95 29.85 -14.48
N ARG A 194 -41.04 29.27 -13.93
CA ARG A 194 -40.99 28.30 -12.83
C ARG A 194 -40.68 26.88 -13.33
N CYS A 195 -41.28 26.47 -14.46
CA CYS A 195 -41.17 25.13 -15.02
C CYS A 195 -39.83 24.86 -15.75
N ILE A 196 -39.24 25.87 -16.40
CA ILE A 196 -38.04 25.76 -17.25
C ILE A 196 -36.97 26.79 -16.85
N LYS A 197 -35.70 26.45 -17.06
CA LYS A 197 -34.57 27.35 -16.74
C LYS A 197 -34.30 28.29 -17.93
N PHE A 198 -34.74 29.54 -17.84
CA PHE A 198 -34.43 30.59 -18.83
C PHE A 198 -32.97 31.05 -18.72
N THR A 199 -32.08 30.30 -19.39
CA THR A 199 -30.69 30.71 -19.63
C THR A 199 -30.60 31.61 -20.86
N ASP A 200 -29.48 32.31 -21.06
CA ASP A 200 -29.26 33.15 -22.26
C ASP A 200 -29.50 32.38 -23.58
N SER A 201 -29.13 31.09 -23.61
CA SER A 201 -29.42 30.22 -24.75
C SER A 201 -30.92 29.98 -24.95
N VAL A 202 -31.68 29.79 -23.87
CA VAL A 202 -33.15 29.65 -23.95
C VAL A 202 -33.79 30.96 -24.39
N VAL A 203 -33.36 32.09 -23.85
CA VAL A 203 -33.83 33.43 -24.25
C VAL A 203 -33.57 33.68 -25.74
N SER A 204 -32.38 33.33 -26.24
CA SER A 204 -32.04 33.44 -27.67
C SER A 204 -32.85 32.49 -28.58
N LYS A 205 -33.39 31.39 -28.04
CA LYS A 205 -34.21 30.42 -28.77
C LYS A 205 -35.70 30.72 -28.72
N PHE A 206 -36.15 31.53 -27.76
CA PHE A 206 -37.53 31.95 -27.52
C PHE A 206 -37.91 33.12 -28.44
N ILE A 207 -37.93 32.86 -29.74
CA ILE A 207 -38.24 33.83 -30.81
C ILE A 207 -39.47 33.31 -31.58
N PRO A 208 -40.40 34.17 -32.02
CA PRO A 208 -41.57 33.77 -32.82
C PRO A 208 -41.18 33.10 -34.15
N GLY A 209 -42.09 32.32 -34.73
CA GLY A 209 -41.94 31.72 -36.06
C GLY A 209 -41.47 30.26 -36.10
N LYS A 210 -41.33 29.59 -34.95
CA LYS A 210 -41.08 28.14 -34.88
C LYS A 210 -42.37 27.37 -34.66
N SER A 211 -42.48 26.20 -35.28
CA SER A 211 -43.58 25.24 -35.08
C SER A 211 -43.41 24.36 -33.84
N GLU A 212 -42.19 24.30 -33.30
CA GLU A 212 -41.83 23.51 -32.13
C GLU A 212 -40.81 24.25 -31.23
N PHE A 213 -40.99 24.15 -29.92
CA PHE A 213 -40.03 24.61 -28.91
C PHE A 213 -39.75 23.50 -27.89
N THR A 214 -38.47 23.19 -27.68
CA THR A 214 -38.00 22.15 -26.74
C THR A 214 -37.16 22.78 -25.64
N PHE A 215 -37.51 22.52 -24.38
CA PHE A 215 -36.80 23.06 -23.21
C PHE A 215 -36.54 21.99 -22.15
N ASP A 216 -35.43 22.12 -21.41
CA ASP A 216 -35.15 21.29 -20.23
C ASP A 216 -36.14 21.65 -19.10
N LEU A 217 -36.86 20.64 -18.59
CA LEU A 217 -37.81 20.79 -17.50
C LEU A 217 -37.08 20.81 -16.15
N LYS A 218 -37.40 21.78 -15.31
CA LYS A 218 -36.82 21.99 -13.98
C LYS A 218 -37.77 21.55 -12.87
N ASP A 219 -39.05 21.90 -12.98
CA ASP A 219 -40.09 21.58 -12.00
C ASP A 219 -41.32 21.04 -12.73
N GLU A 220 -41.56 19.74 -12.59
CA GLU A 220 -42.71 19.06 -13.20
C GLU A 220 -44.01 19.34 -12.45
N ALA A 221 -43.96 19.60 -11.14
CA ALA A 221 -45.16 19.89 -10.36
C ALA A 221 -45.80 21.21 -10.81
N ALA A 222 -44.97 22.19 -11.21
CA ALA A 222 -45.43 23.46 -11.77
C ALA A 222 -46.21 23.32 -13.09
N LEU A 223 -46.07 22.19 -13.82
CA LEU A 223 -46.83 21.94 -15.05
C LEU A 223 -48.33 21.79 -14.81
N SER A 224 -48.73 21.33 -13.62
CA SER A 224 -50.14 21.22 -13.23
C SER A 224 -50.87 22.57 -13.23
N SER A 225 -50.12 23.67 -13.14
CA SER A 225 -50.65 25.03 -13.17
C SER A 225 -50.76 25.64 -14.57
N LEU A 226 -50.28 24.96 -15.62
CA LEU A 226 -50.44 25.44 -17.00
C LEU A 226 -51.91 25.32 -17.44
N ALA A 227 -52.52 26.45 -17.78
CA ALA A 227 -53.86 26.46 -18.36
C ALA A 227 -53.83 25.91 -19.81
N PRO A 228 -54.95 25.39 -20.33
CA PRO A 228 -55.04 24.99 -21.73
C PRO A 228 -54.66 26.16 -22.66
N MET A 229 -53.67 25.94 -23.53
CA MET A 229 -53.21 26.94 -24.49
C MET A 229 -53.97 26.79 -25.81
N PRO A 230 -54.74 27.81 -26.26
CA PRO A 230 -55.42 27.75 -27.55
C PRO A 230 -54.43 27.58 -28.70
N GLY A 231 -54.59 26.55 -29.54
CA GLY A 231 -53.74 26.34 -30.72
C GLY A 231 -52.35 25.75 -30.43
N ALA A 232 -52.03 25.40 -29.18
CA ALA A 232 -50.77 24.77 -28.80
C ALA A 232 -51.01 23.48 -27.98
N LYS A 233 -50.14 22.50 -28.15
CA LYS A 233 -50.09 21.29 -27.32
C LYS A 233 -48.68 21.14 -26.77
N TYR A 234 -48.56 20.72 -25.52
CA TYR A 234 -47.27 20.34 -24.97
C TYR A 234 -47.24 18.84 -24.65
N SER A 235 -46.04 18.27 -24.69
CA SER A 235 -45.75 16.93 -24.22
C SER A 235 -44.46 16.94 -23.42
N VAL A 236 -44.43 16.16 -22.34
CA VAL A 236 -43.21 15.91 -21.58
C VAL A 236 -42.61 14.60 -22.07
N GLN A 237 -41.31 14.62 -22.35
CA GLN A 237 -40.56 13.44 -22.79
C GLN A 237 -39.25 13.35 -22.00
N ILE A 238 -38.70 12.14 -21.89
CA ILE A 238 -37.35 11.97 -21.35
C ILE A 238 -36.36 12.46 -22.40
N LYS A 239 -35.31 13.15 -21.97
CA LYS A 239 -34.28 13.66 -22.88
C LYS A 239 -33.39 12.52 -23.36
N GLU A 240 -33.55 12.16 -24.63
CA GLU A 240 -32.76 11.10 -25.28
C GLU A 240 -31.50 11.62 -25.99
N SER A 241 -31.22 12.92 -25.93
CA SER A 241 -30.08 13.53 -26.63
C SER A 241 -29.08 14.27 -25.71
N GLY A 242 -27.80 14.15 -26.04
CA GLY A 242 -26.67 14.82 -25.38
C GLY A 242 -25.94 13.95 -24.34
N LYS A 243 -24.79 14.44 -23.84
CA LYS A 243 -23.87 13.71 -22.96
C LYS A 243 -24.47 13.18 -21.63
N LYS A 244 -25.68 13.62 -21.27
CA LYS A 244 -26.38 13.20 -20.04
C LYS A 244 -27.51 12.18 -20.28
N ALA A 245 -27.81 11.84 -21.53
CA ALA A 245 -28.90 10.92 -21.89
C ALA A 245 -28.51 9.44 -21.87
N VAL A 246 -27.36 9.09 -21.27
CA VAL A 246 -26.78 7.73 -21.31
C VAL A 246 -27.79 6.67 -20.86
N MET A 247 -28.46 6.87 -19.73
CA MET A 247 -29.42 5.88 -19.20
C MET A 247 -30.70 5.76 -20.03
N ALA A 248 -31.14 6.84 -20.69
CA ALA A 248 -32.30 6.84 -21.57
C ALA A 248 -32.01 6.04 -22.86
N LEU A 249 -30.85 6.29 -23.49
CA LEU A 249 -30.38 5.52 -24.65
C LEU A 249 -30.16 4.04 -24.28
N LEU A 250 -29.60 3.80 -23.10
CA LEU A 250 -29.35 2.46 -22.60
C LEU A 250 -30.65 1.66 -22.39
N ALA A 251 -31.73 2.29 -21.92
CA ALA A 251 -33.00 1.61 -21.72
C ALA A 251 -33.57 1.01 -23.02
N ASN A 252 -33.40 1.70 -24.14
CA ASN A 252 -33.81 1.20 -25.46
C ASN A 252 -32.93 0.01 -25.90
N GLU A 253 -31.62 0.12 -25.68
CA GLU A 253 -30.66 -0.93 -26.03
C GLU A 253 -30.81 -2.21 -25.20
N LEU A 254 -31.16 -2.06 -23.92
CA LEU A 254 -31.32 -3.16 -22.98
C LEU A 254 -32.73 -3.76 -22.96
N ALA A 255 -33.61 -3.41 -23.91
CA ALA A 255 -34.98 -3.92 -23.95
C ALA A 255 -35.04 -5.47 -24.00
N SER A 256 -34.01 -6.13 -24.54
CA SER A 256 -33.88 -7.58 -24.58
C SER A 256 -33.16 -8.20 -23.37
N HIS A 257 -32.75 -7.40 -22.38
CA HIS A 257 -31.93 -7.80 -21.23
C HIS A 257 -32.68 -7.56 -19.91
N PRO A 258 -33.50 -8.51 -19.44
CA PRO A 258 -34.42 -8.30 -18.32
C PRO A 258 -33.70 -7.89 -17.02
N ASP A 259 -32.62 -8.57 -16.66
CA ASP A 259 -31.84 -8.27 -15.43
C ASP A 259 -31.29 -6.84 -15.43
N ALA A 260 -30.87 -6.35 -16.59
CA ALA A 260 -30.29 -5.03 -16.72
C ALA A 260 -31.35 -3.93 -16.65
N LEU A 261 -32.53 -4.18 -17.25
CA LEU A 261 -33.67 -3.29 -17.15
C LEU A 261 -34.25 -3.26 -15.72
N THR A 262 -34.32 -4.41 -15.04
CA THR A 262 -34.73 -4.50 -13.63
C THR A 262 -33.80 -3.69 -12.74
N SER A 263 -32.48 -3.82 -12.92
CA SER A 263 -31.49 -3.09 -12.12
C SER A 263 -31.55 -1.58 -12.37
N LEU A 264 -31.76 -1.16 -13.62
CA LEU A 264 -31.92 0.25 -13.98
C LEU A 264 -33.18 0.86 -13.36
N ASN A 265 -34.32 0.16 -13.46
CA ASN A 265 -35.58 0.63 -12.90
C ASN A 265 -35.53 0.71 -11.37
N LEU A 266 -34.96 -0.30 -10.70
CA LEU A 266 -34.74 -0.25 -9.26
C LEU A 266 -33.82 0.92 -8.86
N GLY A 267 -32.77 1.19 -9.66
CA GLY A 267 -31.91 2.36 -9.47
C GLY A 267 -32.68 3.68 -9.55
N ARG A 268 -33.59 3.82 -10.51
CA ARG A 268 -34.48 4.98 -10.64
C ARG A 268 -35.43 5.12 -9.45
N GLU A 269 -36.05 4.02 -9.02
CA GLU A 269 -36.98 4.00 -7.88
C GLU A 269 -36.30 4.43 -6.59
N CYS A 270 -35.11 3.89 -6.28
CA CYS A 270 -34.40 4.19 -5.05
C CYS A 270 -33.65 5.54 -5.07
N PHE A 271 -33.53 6.20 -6.23
CA PHE A 271 -32.73 7.42 -6.37
C PHE A 271 -33.17 8.54 -5.42
N ALA A 272 -34.48 8.78 -5.32
CA ALA A 272 -35.03 9.82 -4.45
C ALA A 272 -34.69 9.56 -2.97
N ASP A 273 -34.80 8.31 -2.53
CA ASP A 273 -34.47 7.90 -1.16
C ASP A 273 -32.99 8.15 -0.83
N PHE A 274 -32.09 7.85 -1.78
CA PHE A 274 -30.65 8.11 -1.62
C PHE A 274 -30.29 9.59 -1.58
N GLN A 275 -31.12 10.49 -2.13
CA GLN A 275 -30.89 11.93 -2.08
C GLN A 275 -31.51 12.60 -0.84
N ALA A 276 -32.25 11.87 0.00
CA ALA A 276 -32.89 12.42 1.19
C ALA A 276 -31.91 12.51 2.38
N ASP A 277 -31.81 13.69 3.02
CA ASP A 277 -30.85 13.97 4.10
C ASP A 277 -31.07 13.15 5.40
N GLU A 278 -32.28 12.63 5.63
CA GLU A 278 -32.67 11.96 6.90
C GLU A 278 -32.54 10.42 6.88
N THR A 279 -32.11 9.81 5.77
CA THR A 279 -32.07 8.35 5.64
C THR A 279 -30.77 7.73 6.12
N ASN A 280 -30.86 6.55 6.76
CA ASN A 280 -29.67 5.76 7.08
C ASN A 280 -29.09 5.16 5.79
N GLY A 281 -28.12 5.86 5.19
CA GLY A 281 -27.51 5.49 3.92
C GLY A 281 -26.94 4.06 3.88
N THR A 282 -26.47 3.52 5.02
CA THR A 282 -25.99 2.13 5.09
C THR A 282 -27.13 1.12 4.86
N ALA A 283 -28.28 1.33 5.49
CA ALA A 283 -29.43 0.44 5.36
C ALA A 283 -30.02 0.48 3.94
N LEU A 284 -30.03 1.66 3.30
CA LEU A 284 -30.46 1.80 1.90
C LEU A 284 -29.54 1.05 0.93
N LEU A 285 -28.21 1.11 1.14
CA LEU A 285 -27.25 0.37 0.33
C LEU A 285 -27.48 -1.15 0.42
N GLU A 286 -27.77 -1.67 1.61
CA GLU A 286 -28.07 -3.10 1.83
C GLU A 286 -29.37 -3.52 1.15
N GLN A 287 -30.45 -2.75 1.33
CA GLN A 287 -31.73 -3.02 0.71
C GLN A 287 -31.65 -2.99 -0.82
N PHE A 288 -30.91 -2.04 -1.38
CA PHE A 288 -30.67 -1.98 -2.82
C PHE A 288 -29.88 -3.21 -3.30
N ARG A 289 -28.78 -3.54 -2.62
CA ARG A 289 -27.91 -4.68 -2.93
C ARG A 289 -28.61 -6.04 -2.86
N ASP A 290 -29.63 -6.18 -2.00
CA ASP A 290 -30.42 -7.42 -1.85
C ASP A 290 -31.58 -7.53 -2.86
N LYS A 291 -32.02 -6.42 -3.47
CA LYS A 291 -33.10 -6.41 -4.48
C LYS A 291 -32.60 -6.53 -5.91
N VAL A 292 -31.34 -6.21 -6.19
CA VAL A 292 -30.75 -6.36 -7.53
C VAL A 292 -30.50 -7.84 -7.89
N PRO A 293 -30.44 -8.20 -9.20
CA PRO A 293 -30.05 -9.53 -9.65
C PRO A 293 -28.68 -9.98 -9.11
N ALA A 294 -28.46 -11.30 -9.08
CA ALA A 294 -27.27 -11.89 -8.47
C ALA A 294 -25.94 -11.37 -9.08
N SER A 295 -25.88 -11.17 -10.40
CA SER A 295 -24.70 -10.64 -11.10
C SER A 295 -24.36 -9.21 -10.67
N ALA A 296 -25.37 -8.34 -10.55
CA ALA A 296 -25.23 -6.98 -10.03
C ALA A 296 -24.85 -6.96 -8.55
N SER A 297 -25.48 -7.81 -7.73
CA SER A 297 -25.19 -7.92 -6.30
C SER A 297 -23.74 -8.32 -6.03
N GLN A 298 -23.22 -9.30 -6.78
CA GLN A 298 -21.80 -9.70 -6.72
C GLN A 298 -20.85 -8.56 -7.11
N ALA A 299 -21.20 -7.80 -8.15
CA ALA A 299 -20.40 -6.66 -8.56
C ALA A 299 -20.44 -5.52 -7.54
N ILE A 300 -21.59 -5.23 -6.92
CA ILE A 300 -21.72 -4.24 -5.83
C ILE A 300 -20.81 -4.60 -4.65
N ASP A 301 -20.69 -5.88 -4.29
CA ASP A 301 -19.82 -6.33 -3.21
C ASP A 301 -18.31 -6.08 -3.50
N SER A 302 -17.92 -5.85 -4.77
CA SER A 302 -16.56 -5.40 -5.12
C SER A 302 -16.38 -3.87 -5.02
N VAL A 303 -17.49 -3.11 -4.98
CA VAL A 303 -17.50 -1.65 -4.93
C VAL A 303 -17.44 -1.15 -3.49
N PHE A 304 -18.27 -1.73 -2.61
CA PHE A 304 -18.30 -1.39 -1.19
C PHE A 304 -18.76 -2.57 -0.33
N THR A 305 -18.50 -2.48 0.97
CA THR A 305 -19.12 -3.34 1.98
C THR A 305 -19.73 -2.53 3.10
N THR A 306 -20.92 -2.91 3.53
CA THR A 306 -21.63 -2.33 4.69
C THR A 306 -21.44 -3.16 5.95
N ARG A 307 -20.94 -4.40 5.83
CA ARG A 307 -20.94 -5.41 6.90
C ARG A 307 -19.68 -5.42 7.76
N ALA A 308 -18.66 -4.63 7.39
CA ALA A 308 -17.37 -4.58 8.09
C ALA A 308 -17.27 -3.49 9.17
N ALA A 309 -18.17 -2.50 9.19
CA ALA A 309 -18.06 -1.36 10.10
C ALA A 309 -19.39 -0.67 10.38
N THR A 310 -19.37 0.30 11.30
CA THR A 310 -20.48 1.25 11.53
C THR A 310 -20.73 2.18 10.33
N ARG A 311 -19.80 2.25 9.37
CA ARG A 311 -19.92 3.02 8.12
C ARG A 311 -19.52 2.14 6.92
N PRO A 312 -20.08 2.37 5.73
CA PRO A 312 -19.68 1.65 4.53
C PRO A 312 -18.19 1.87 4.22
N VAL A 313 -17.55 0.79 3.79
CA VAL A 313 -16.13 0.73 3.43
C VAL A 313 -16.03 0.53 1.93
N ASP A 314 -15.37 1.47 1.24
CA ASP A 314 -15.29 1.50 -0.21
C ASP A 314 -14.01 0.84 -0.74
N SER A 315 -14.12 0.15 -1.86
CA SER A 315 -12.98 -0.41 -2.57
C SER A 315 -12.16 0.71 -3.22
N PRO A 316 -10.83 0.74 -3.06
CA PRO A 316 -9.99 1.77 -3.67
C PRO A 316 -10.05 1.73 -5.21
N LEU A 317 -10.33 0.57 -5.83
CA LEU A 317 -10.53 0.45 -7.28
C LEU A 317 -11.71 1.29 -7.80
N PHE A 318 -12.75 1.46 -6.99
CA PHE A 318 -13.93 2.25 -7.31
C PHE A 318 -13.97 3.58 -6.55
N LEU A 319 -12.83 4.00 -5.99
CA LEU A 319 -12.65 5.26 -5.27
C LEU A 319 -13.69 5.45 -4.15
N ASN A 320 -14.62 6.38 -4.33
CA ASN A 320 -15.75 6.62 -3.42
C ASN A 320 -17.04 6.13 -4.08
N ARG A 321 -17.19 4.80 -4.16
CA ARG A 321 -18.36 4.10 -4.76
C ARG A 321 -18.73 4.61 -6.16
N GLY A 322 -17.73 4.78 -7.01
CA GLY A 322 -17.87 5.25 -8.39
C GLY A 322 -17.69 6.76 -8.59
N LYS A 323 -17.60 7.57 -7.53
CA LYS A 323 -17.33 9.01 -7.65
C LYS A 323 -15.83 9.27 -7.87
N ALA A 324 -15.51 9.81 -9.05
CA ALA A 324 -14.14 10.12 -9.50
C ALA A 324 -14.02 11.61 -9.85
N GLY A 325 -14.02 12.48 -8.82
CA GLY A 325 -14.03 13.93 -8.99
C GLY A 325 -15.31 14.41 -9.67
N ASN A 326 -15.18 14.96 -10.88
CA ASN A 326 -16.32 15.39 -11.72
C ASN A 326 -16.88 14.27 -12.61
N SER A 327 -16.26 13.08 -12.59
CA SER A 327 -16.69 11.92 -13.35
C SER A 327 -17.34 10.86 -12.46
N GLU A 328 -18.13 9.97 -13.08
CA GLU A 328 -18.84 8.89 -12.41
C GLU A 328 -18.57 7.60 -13.18
N VAL A 329 -18.00 6.62 -12.48
CA VAL A 329 -17.41 5.41 -13.07
C VAL A 329 -18.45 4.56 -13.79
N PHE A 330 -19.63 4.38 -13.20
CA PHE A 330 -20.66 3.50 -13.73
C PHE A 330 -21.43 4.15 -14.88
N ARG A 331 -21.68 5.46 -14.85
CA ARG A 331 -22.23 6.19 -15.99
C ARG A 331 -21.25 6.17 -17.17
N ALA A 332 -19.95 6.36 -16.90
CA ALA A 332 -18.93 6.25 -17.94
C ALA A 332 -18.89 4.84 -18.53
N TYR A 333 -18.97 3.79 -17.71
CA TYR A 333 -19.04 2.39 -18.13
C TYR A 333 -20.16 2.16 -19.15
N TRP A 334 -21.38 2.62 -18.87
CA TRP A 334 -22.50 2.50 -19.82
C TRP A 334 -22.33 3.35 -21.08
N GLY A 335 -21.76 4.55 -20.96
CA GLY A 335 -21.45 5.40 -22.12
C GLY A 335 -20.42 4.75 -23.05
N PHE A 336 -19.37 4.15 -22.49
CA PHE A 336 -18.36 3.42 -23.24
C PHE A 336 -18.90 2.10 -23.81
N PHE A 337 -19.81 1.42 -23.14
CA PHE A 337 -20.49 0.25 -23.70
C PHE A 337 -21.29 0.61 -24.97
N LEU A 338 -22.10 1.67 -24.93
CA LEU A 338 -22.85 2.12 -26.10
C LEU A 338 -21.92 2.51 -27.25
N ALA A 339 -20.80 3.19 -26.95
CA ALA A 339 -19.78 3.53 -27.95
C ALA A 339 -19.04 2.31 -28.51
N ALA A 340 -18.75 1.30 -27.68
CA ALA A 340 -18.10 0.07 -28.09
C ALA A 340 -18.99 -0.73 -29.06
N LYS A 341 -20.29 -0.77 -28.81
CA LYS A 341 -21.25 -1.52 -29.65
C LYS A 341 -21.40 -0.95 -31.06
N VAL A 342 -21.37 0.38 -31.20
CA VAL A 342 -21.50 1.06 -32.51
C VAL A 342 -20.35 0.71 -33.47
N ALA A 343 -19.15 0.44 -32.94
CA ALA A 343 -17.96 0.12 -33.72
C ALA A 343 -17.22 -1.10 -33.15
N ALA A 344 -17.93 -2.22 -32.95
CA ALA A 344 -17.44 -3.39 -32.24
C ALA A 344 -16.12 -3.94 -32.82
N GLU A 345 -16.05 -4.09 -34.15
CA GLU A 345 -14.85 -4.61 -34.83
C GLU A 345 -13.61 -3.74 -34.56
N ASN A 346 -13.72 -2.42 -34.76
CA ASN A 346 -12.63 -1.47 -34.52
C ASN A 346 -12.22 -1.46 -33.04
N ASN A 347 -13.19 -1.54 -32.13
CA ASN A 347 -12.93 -1.57 -30.69
C ASN A 347 -12.17 -2.82 -30.28
N VAL A 348 -12.56 -4.01 -30.76
CA VAL A 348 -11.89 -5.27 -30.41
C VAL A 348 -10.48 -5.31 -30.99
N LYS A 349 -10.33 -4.98 -32.28
CA LYS A 349 -9.02 -4.96 -32.96
C LYS A 349 -8.05 -3.95 -32.33
N GLY A 350 -8.54 -2.76 -32.00
CA GLY A 350 -7.74 -1.73 -31.34
C GLY A 350 -7.40 -2.08 -29.88
N SER A 351 -8.42 -2.40 -29.07
CA SER A 351 -8.28 -2.65 -27.64
C SER A 351 -7.47 -3.89 -27.32
N LEU A 352 -7.72 -5.02 -28.01
CA LEU A 352 -7.12 -6.31 -27.65
C LEU A 352 -5.85 -6.62 -28.45
N PHE A 353 -5.84 -6.25 -29.74
CA PHE A 353 -4.76 -6.61 -30.67
C PHE A 353 -3.82 -5.44 -31.01
N GLY A 354 -4.10 -4.22 -30.56
CA GLY A 354 -3.28 -3.05 -30.85
C GLY A 354 -3.27 -2.64 -32.32
N LEU A 355 -4.28 -3.06 -33.09
CA LEU A 355 -4.42 -2.74 -34.51
C LEU A 355 -5.05 -1.35 -34.64
N ALA A 356 -4.22 -0.34 -34.90
CA ALA A 356 -4.67 1.03 -35.12
C ALA A 356 -5.54 1.15 -36.40
N SER A 357 -6.64 1.91 -36.33
CA SER A 357 -7.48 2.25 -37.48
C SER A 357 -7.48 3.77 -37.73
N GLU A 358 -7.87 4.21 -38.92
CA GLU A 358 -7.97 5.65 -39.25
C GLU A 358 -9.01 6.38 -38.38
N ASP A 359 -10.00 5.65 -37.85
CA ASP A 359 -11.06 6.15 -36.95
C ASP A 359 -10.71 6.01 -35.46
N THR A 360 -9.45 6.26 -35.12
CA THR A 360 -8.99 6.20 -33.74
C THR A 360 -9.70 7.27 -32.89
N PRO A 361 -10.45 6.89 -31.83
CA PRO A 361 -11.21 7.87 -31.05
C PRO A 361 -10.27 8.87 -30.38
N PRO A 362 -10.60 10.18 -30.40
CA PRO A 362 -9.81 11.20 -29.74
C PRO A 362 -9.79 10.96 -28.23
N ARG A 363 -8.71 11.39 -27.58
CA ARG A 363 -8.54 11.39 -26.12
C ARG A 363 -9.75 12.04 -25.43
N ASP A 364 -10.57 11.26 -24.74
CA ASP A 364 -11.69 11.76 -23.94
C ASP A 364 -11.47 11.46 -22.46
N GLY A 365 -11.94 12.39 -21.61
CA GLY A 365 -11.77 12.59 -20.15
C GLY A 365 -11.10 11.53 -19.25
N ALA A 366 -10.40 12.02 -18.22
CA ALA A 366 -9.63 11.21 -17.25
C ALA A 366 -10.40 10.00 -16.69
N SER A 367 -9.83 8.80 -16.83
CA SER A 367 -10.31 7.54 -16.25
C SER A 367 -9.44 7.13 -15.06
N PRO A 368 -10.01 6.61 -13.95
CA PRO A 368 -9.24 6.11 -12.82
C PRO A 368 -8.42 4.85 -13.14
N PHE A 369 -8.82 4.08 -14.17
CA PHE A 369 -8.14 2.83 -14.54
C PHE A 369 -6.98 3.04 -15.53
N PHE A 370 -7.00 4.14 -16.29
CA PHE A 370 -6.02 4.46 -17.34
C PHE A 370 -5.36 5.81 -17.07
N PRO A 371 -4.64 5.97 -15.96
CA PRO A 371 -4.03 7.24 -15.59
C PRO A 371 -3.05 7.77 -16.65
N ASP A 372 -2.34 6.85 -17.32
CA ASP A 372 -1.25 7.12 -18.27
C ASP A 372 -1.74 7.81 -19.55
N ALA A 373 -2.97 7.53 -19.98
CA ALA A 373 -3.58 8.19 -21.14
C ALA A 373 -3.85 9.69 -20.92
N PHE A 374 -3.76 10.16 -19.66
CA PHE A 374 -4.09 11.54 -19.30
C PHE A 374 -2.91 12.38 -18.89
N LYS A 375 -1.86 11.84 -18.25
CA LYS A 375 -0.57 12.54 -18.09
C LYS A 375 0.52 11.52 -17.84
N SER A 376 1.40 11.35 -18.82
CA SER A 376 2.63 10.59 -18.67
C SER A 376 3.66 11.37 -17.86
N TYR A 377 3.80 11.06 -16.57
CA TYR A 377 4.96 11.49 -15.78
C TYR A 377 5.52 10.28 -15.04
N ASN A 378 6.72 9.85 -15.42
CA ASN A 378 7.57 8.87 -14.73
C ASN A 378 6.96 7.48 -14.45
N ILE A 379 6.52 6.76 -15.48
CA ILE A 379 6.16 5.32 -15.37
C ILE A 379 6.93 4.54 -16.44
N GLY A 380 7.85 3.67 -16.01
CA GLY A 380 8.62 2.74 -16.87
C GLY A 380 9.80 3.34 -17.64
N SER A 381 10.74 2.49 -18.03
CA SER A 381 11.95 2.82 -18.83
C SER A 381 11.70 2.92 -20.35
N GLY A 382 10.44 2.97 -20.78
CA GLY A 382 10.04 3.05 -22.19
C GLY A 382 9.80 4.49 -22.68
N TRP A 383 9.84 4.67 -24.01
CA TRP A 383 9.49 5.94 -24.65
C TRP A 383 7.99 6.19 -24.53
N VAL A 384 7.63 7.28 -23.84
CA VAL A 384 6.27 7.78 -23.75
C VAL A 384 5.89 8.46 -25.07
N GLN A 385 4.89 7.92 -25.77
CA GLN A 385 4.19 8.64 -26.85
C GLN A 385 2.98 9.38 -26.28
N SER A 386 2.75 10.62 -26.73
CA SER A 386 1.78 11.56 -26.13
C SER A 386 0.31 11.18 -26.28
N ASP A 387 -0.02 10.26 -27.19
CA ASP A 387 -1.37 10.04 -27.68
C ASP A 387 -1.69 8.55 -27.88
N TYR A 388 -1.67 7.75 -26.81
CA TYR A 388 -2.28 6.42 -26.87
C TYR A 388 -3.80 6.54 -26.86
N PRO A 389 -4.51 5.99 -27.86
CA PRO A 389 -5.97 6.00 -27.86
C PRO A 389 -6.51 5.01 -26.82
N ILE A 390 -7.52 5.45 -26.06
CA ILE A 390 -8.36 4.54 -25.27
C ILE A 390 -9.53 4.15 -26.15
N TYR A 391 -9.66 2.86 -26.46
CA TYR A 391 -10.86 2.35 -27.10
C TYR A 391 -11.96 2.19 -26.04
N PRO A 392 -13.22 2.52 -26.35
CA PRO A 392 -14.34 2.31 -25.43
C PRO A 392 -14.37 0.93 -24.75
N LEU A 393 -14.01 -0.13 -25.47
CA LEU A 393 -13.93 -1.48 -24.93
C LEU A 393 -12.88 -1.65 -23.82
N ASP A 394 -11.78 -0.88 -23.82
CA ASP A 394 -10.76 -0.91 -22.76
C ASP A 394 -11.36 -0.57 -21.40
N TYR A 395 -12.18 0.48 -21.35
CA TYR A 395 -12.83 0.93 -20.12
C TYR A 395 -13.87 -0.07 -19.64
N VAL A 396 -14.69 -0.60 -20.56
CA VAL A 396 -15.71 -1.60 -20.25
C VAL A 396 -15.08 -2.84 -19.63
N LEU A 397 -14.04 -3.40 -20.27
CA LEU A 397 -13.36 -4.59 -19.78
C LEU A 397 -12.58 -4.33 -18.48
N ALA A 398 -11.98 -3.16 -18.30
CA ALA A 398 -11.33 -2.81 -17.03
C ALA A 398 -12.32 -2.77 -15.86
N VAL A 399 -13.53 -2.22 -16.07
CA VAL A 399 -14.60 -2.22 -15.05
C VAL A 399 -15.09 -3.65 -14.79
N GLU A 400 -15.31 -4.44 -15.84
CA GLU A 400 -15.72 -5.85 -15.69
C GLU A 400 -14.66 -6.65 -14.93
N GLY A 401 -13.37 -6.44 -15.20
CA GLY A 401 -12.27 -7.04 -14.45
C GLY A 401 -12.19 -6.56 -13.01
N ALA A 402 -12.45 -5.29 -12.74
CA ALA A 402 -12.52 -4.76 -11.38
C ALA A 402 -13.66 -5.40 -10.57
N PHE A 403 -14.78 -5.77 -11.20
CA PHE A 403 -15.84 -6.53 -10.53
C PHE A 403 -15.44 -7.94 -10.09
N ALA A 404 -14.37 -8.50 -10.67
CA ALA A 404 -13.80 -9.75 -10.19
C ALA A 404 -13.08 -9.59 -8.84
N MET A 405 -12.66 -8.38 -8.47
CA MET A 405 -11.89 -8.08 -7.26
C MET A 405 -12.78 -7.95 -6.01
N ARG A 406 -13.65 -8.94 -5.81
CA ARG A 406 -14.57 -9.02 -4.68
C ARG A 406 -13.93 -9.79 -3.52
N GLY A 407 -14.10 -9.29 -2.30
CA GLY A 407 -13.71 -10.04 -1.10
C GLY A 407 -14.68 -11.15 -0.74
N GLY A 408 -14.18 -12.28 -0.25
CA GLY A 408 -15.00 -13.36 0.30
C GLY A 408 -15.82 -12.92 1.51
N ALA A 409 -16.91 -13.63 1.79
CA ALA A 409 -17.80 -13.33 2.92
C ALA A 409 -17.06 -13.39 4.27
N ALA A 410 -16.12 -14.34 4.44
CA ALA A 410 -15.31 -14.48 5.65
C ALA A 410 -14.43 -13.24 5.92
N ARG A 411 -13.82 -12.67 4.87
CA ARG A 411 -13.04 -11.43 4.95
C ARG A 411 -13.90 -10.26 5.39
N THR A 412 -15.09 -10.15 4.79
CA THR A 412 -16.04 -9.08 5.11
C THR A 412 -16.55 -9.16 6.55
N LEU A 413 -16.83 -10.36 7.06
CA LEU A 413 -17.33 -10.57 8.43
C LEU A 413 -16.23 -10.43 9.49
N GLY A 414 -14.98 -10.80 9.15
CA GLY A 414 -13.82 -10.66 10.03
C GLY A 414 -13.15 -9.29 9.98
N ALA A 415 -13.49 -8.45 8.99
CA ALA A 415 -12.93 -7.12 8.82
C ALA A 415 -13.41 -6.17 9.92
N ASN A 416 -12.50 -5.79 10.82
CA ASN A 416 -12.71 -4.68 11.75
C ASN A 416 -12.56 -3.36 11.01
N SER A 417 -13.65 -2.69 10.63
CA SER A 417 -13.77 -1.30 10.12
C SER A 417 -12.80 -0.77 9.04
N LYS A 418 -11.84 -1.57 8.58
CA LYS A 418 -10.70 -1.16 7.75
C LYS A 418 -10.79 -1.81 6.38
N ARG A 419 -10.40 -1.04 5.34
CA ARG A 419 -10.61 -1.38 3.92
C ARG A 419 -9.79 -2.60 3.45
N PHE A 420 -8.55 -2.74 3.90
CA PHE A 420 -7.66 -3.84 3.50
C PHE A 420 -8.18 -5.24 3.90
N ALA A 421 -8.90 -5.33 5.03
CA ALA A 421 -9.44 -6.60 5.50
C ALA A 421 -10.63 -7.06 4.64
N ALA A 422 -11.42 -6.11 4.12
CA ALA A 422 -12.63 -6.40 3.35
C ALA A 422 -12.36 -6.78 1.89
N PHE A 423 -11.36 -6.17 1.24
CA PHE A 423 -11.09 -6.36 -0.20
C PHE A 423 -9.77 -7.12 -0.43
N PRO A 424 -9.70 -7.99 -1.45
CA PRO A 424 -8.49 -8.74 -1.75
C PRO A 424 -7.40 -7.81 -2.27
N PHE A 425 -6.14 -8.13 -1.95
CA PHE A 425 -4.95 -7.44 -2.45
C PHE A 425 -4.80 -5.95 -2.13
N VAL A 426 -5.64 -5.41 -1.25
CA VAL A 426 -5.57 -4.01 -0.81
C VAL A 426 -4.69 -3.94 0.44
N PHE A 427 -3.71 -3.05 0.44
CA PHE A 427 -2.83 -2.79 1.59
C PHE A 427 -2.64 -1.29 1.80
N ASP A 428 -2.33 -0.89 3.03
CA ASP A 428 -1.90 0.47 3.35
C ASP A 428 -0.44 0.65 2.87
N SER A 429 -0.15 1.70 2.11
CA SER A 429 1.23 2.07 1.77
C SER A 429 1.86 2.92 2.89
N GLY A 430 3.17 3.14 2.84
CA GLY A 430 3.83 4.09 3.74
C GLY A 430 3.57 5.56 3.39
N GLU A 431 2.91 5.84 2.27
CA GLU A 431 2.74 7.20 1.75
C GLU A 431 1.46 7.86 2.26
N GLU A 432 1.50 9.17 2.40
CA GLU A 432 0.38 10.00 2.81
C GLU A 432 -0.44 10.46 1.59
N MET A 433 -1.76 10.44 1.70
CA MET A 433 -2.66 11.02 0.71
C MET A 433 -2.86 12.49 1.03
N VAL A 434 -2.32 13.36 0.18
CA VAL A 434 -2.30 14.81 0.39
C VAL A 434 -3.18 15.51 -0.65
N ASP A 435 -4.15 16.30 -0.23
CA ASP A 435 -5.00 17.04 -1.17
C ASP A 435 -4.31 18.27 -1.80
N ASP A 436 -5.04 18.99 -2.64
CA ASP A 436 -4.54 20.16 -3.36
C ASP A 436 -4.17 21.34 -2.43
N GLU A 437 -4.65 21.31 -1.18
CA GLU A 437 -4.38 22.31 -0.13
C GLU A 437 -3.19 21.87 0.75
N ASN A 438 -2.49 20.80 0.36
CA ASN A 438 -1.40 20.18 1.11
C ASN A 438 -1.84 19.66 2.49
N THR A 439 -3.11 19.24 2.60
CA THR A 439 -3.70 18.65 3.80
C THR A 439 -3.71 17.13 3.70
N ILE A 440 -3.25 16.45 4.74
CA ILE A 440 -3.23 14.99 4.79
C ILE A 440 -4.66 14.49 5.02
N THR A 441 -5.12 13.61 4.15
CA THR A 441 -6.48 13.02 4.19
C THR A 441 -6.48 11.59 4.76
N GLY A 442 -5.34 10.90 4.72
CA GLY A 442 -5.17 9.55 5.25
C GLY A 442 -3.99 8.83 4.62
N THR A 443 -3.95 7.50 4.77
CA THR A 443 -2.93 6.65 4.16
C THR A 443 -3.26 6.39 2.70
N SER A 444 -2.24 6.36 1.84
CA SER A 444 -2.40 5.86 0.48
C SER A 444 -2.62 4.35 0.48
N SER A 445 -3.43 3.86 -0.47
CA SER A 445 -3.60 2.42 -0.72
C SER A 445 -2.59 1.92 -1.76
N ALA A 446 -2.14 0.69 -1.59
CA ALA A 446 -1.43 -0.09 -2.58
C ALA A 446 -2.26 -1.34 -2.93
N LEU A 447 -2.36 -1.64 -4.23
CA LEU A 447 -2.92 -2.89 -4.74
C LEU A 447 -1.79 -3.80 -5.19
N TRP A 448 -1.82 -5.07 -4.81
CA TRP A 448 -0.83 -6.06 -5.24
C TRP A 448 -1.48 -7.18 -6.03
N PHE A 449 -1.43 -7.09 -7.35
CA PHE A 449 -2.10 -8.05 -8.20
C PHE A 449 -1.20 -9.21 -8.63
N PRO A 450 -1.73 -10.44 -8.62
CA PRO A 450 -0.97 -11.63 -8.96
C PRO A 450 -0.69 -11.72 -10.46
N LEU A 451 0.42 -12.34 -10.83
CA LEU A 451 0.77 -12.66 -12.21
C LEU A 451 1.00 -14.15 -12.34
N TRP A 452 0.38 -14.76 -13.36
CA TRP A 452 0.47 -16.18 -13.63
C TRP A 452 0.82 -16.45 -15.08
N ASP A 453 1.61 -17.50 -15.28
CA ASP A 453 2.05 -18.03 -16.57
C ASP A 453 1.34 -19.34 -16.95
N ARG A 454 0.58 -19.91 -16.00
CA ARG A 454 -0.27 -21.09 -16.18
C ARG A 454 -1.62 -20.73 -16.82
N PRO A 455 -2.08 -21.41 -17.88
CA PRO A 455 -3.45 -21.29 -18.36
C PRO A 455 -4.47 -21.47 -17.22
N THR A 456 -5.31 -20.46 -17.00
CA THR A 456 -6.22 -20.39 -15.86
C THR A 456 -7.60 -19.91 -16.32
N THR A 457 -8.65 -20.62 -15.90
CA THR A 457 -10.05 -20.23 -16.18
C THR A 457 -10.52 -19.11 -15.26
N PHE A 458 -11.60 -18.42 -15.64
CA PHE A 458 -12.17 -17.39 -14.77
C PHE A 458 -12.63 -17.94 -13.41
N ASP A 459 -13.20 -19.15 -13.36
CA ASP A 459 -13.71 -19.73 -12.11
C ASP A 459 -12.56 -20.11 -11.16
N GLU A 460 -11.45 -20.64 -11.68
CA GLU A 460 -10.23 -20.85 -10.90
C GLU A 460 -9.67 -19.54 -10.35
N LEU A 461 -9.55 -18.52 -11.20
CA LEU A 461 -9.08 -17.19 -10.81
C LEU A 461 -9.98 -16.56 -9.75
N ALA A 462 -11.31 -16.63 -9.92
CA ALA A 462 -12.28 -16.06 -8.99
C ALA A 462 -12.25 -16.76 -7.63
N SER A 463 -12.09 -18.09 -7.60
CA SER A 463 -11.89 -18.84 -6.36
C SER A 463 -10.64 -18.34 -5.64
N PHE A 464 -9.52 -18.22 -6.38
CA PHE A 464 -8.28 -17.73 -5.80
C PHE A 464 -8.42 -16.31 -5.24
N ILE A 465 -8.96 -15.35 -6.00
CA ILE A 465 -9.13 -13.96 -5.55
C ILE A 465 -9.96 -13.91 -4.25
N THR A 466 -10.96 -14.79 -4.12
CA THR A 466 -11.83 -14.86 -2.95
C THR A 466 -11.13 -15.44 -1.73
N ASP A 467 -10.28 -16.46 -1.93
CA ASP A 467 -9.61 -17.22 -0.88
C ASP A 467 -8.24 -16.65 -0.50
N ALA A 468 -7.63 -15.84 -1.36
CA ALA A 468 -6.29 -15.30 -1.19
C ALA A 468 -6.16 -14.53 0.13
N GLN A 469 -5.15 -14.89 0.90
CA GLN A 469 -4.80 -14.24 2.17
C GLN A 469 -3.31 -13.95 2.19
N ALA A 470 -2.94 -12.82 2.80
CA ALA A 470 -1.56 -12.50 3.09
C ALA A 470 -1.40 -12.50 4.61
N ARG A 471 -0.68 -13.48 5.14
CA ARG A 471 -0.55 -13.70 6.58
C ARG A 471 0.90 -13.68 7.02
N LEU A 472 1.13 -13.08 8.17
CA LEU A 472 2.35 -13.17 8.96
C LEU A 472 2.03 -13.96 10.24
N PRO A 473 3.04 -14.43 10.99
CA PRO A 473 2.79 -15.07 12.28
C PRO A 473 1.88 -14.24 13.18
N GLY A 474 0.72 -14.79 13.57
CA GLY A 474 -0.23 -14.16 14.49
C GLY A 474 -1.08 -13.00 13.92
N LYS A 475 -0.93 -12.61 12.64
CA LYS A 475 -1.74 -11.51 12.05
C LYS A 475 -1.90 -11.58 10.52
N GLU A 476 -2.92 -10.90 10.01
CA GLU A 476 -3.03 -10.60 8.57
C GLU A 476 -2.17 -9.39 8.21
N ALA A 477 -1.58 -9.42 7.01
CA ALA A 477 -0.80 -8.30 6.49
C ALA A 477 -1.72 -7.10 6.20
N ARG A 478 -1.36 -5.96 6.77
CA ARG A 478 -2.05 -4.68 6.59
C ARG A 478 -1.29 -3.76 5.64
N PHE A 479 0.05 -3.77 5.73
CA PHE A 479 0.89 -2.83 4.98
C PHE A 479 1.51 -3.48 3.74
N SER A 480 1.85 -2.67 2.73
CA SER A 480 2.59 -3.13 1.54
C SER A 480 3.88 -3.86 1.93
N ALA A 481 4.63 -3.32 2.91
CA ALA A 481 5.84 -3.96 3.45
C ALA A 481 5.58 -5.33 4.10
N GLU A 482 4.45 -5.49 4.78
CA GLU A 482 4.03 -6.77 5.38
C GLU A 482 3.58 -7.77 4.33
N PHE A 483 2.95 -7.30 3.25
CA PHE A 483 2.59 -8.15 2.11
C PHE A 483 3.84 -8.72 1.44
N VAL A 484 4.85 -7.87 1.17
CA VAL A 484 6.15 -8.31 0.60
C VAL A 484 6.81 -9.38 1.48
N ARG A 485 6.74 -9.21 2.79
CA ARG A 485 7.18 -10.22 3.74
C ARG A 485 6.34 -11.49 3.66
N ALA A 486 5.02 -11.38 3.62
CA ALA A 486 4.11 -12.52 3.55
C ALA A 486 4.36 -13.40 2.32
N MET A 487 4.74 -12.81 1.18
CA MET A 487 5.12 -13.56 -0.03
C MET A 487 6.32 -14.50 0.17
N ASN A 488 7.24 -14.16 1.08
CA ASN A 488 8.41 -14.96 1.42
C ASN A 488 8.17 -15.94 2.59
N SER A 489 6.99 -15.89 3.18
CA SER A 489 6.48 -16.90 4.11
C SER A 489 5.60 -17.89 3.32
N GLN A 490 5.36 -19.10 3.84
CA GLN A 490 4.53 -20.14 3.18
C GLN A 490 3.03 -19.76 3.09
N GLY A 491 2.67 -18.50 2.82
CA GLY A 491 1.38 -17.91 3.16
C GLY A 491 0.69 -17.11 2.06
N VAL A 492 1.21 -17.03 0.84
CA VAL A 492 0.48 -16.48 -0.32
C VAL A 492 0.51 -17.55 -1.41
N ASP A 493 -0.46 -18.47 -1.38
CA ASP A 493 -0.59 -19.69 -2.20
C ASP A 493 0.29 -19.76 -3.47
N ALA A 494 1.15 -20.79 -3.50
CA ALA A 494 2.32 -20.97 -4.36
C ALA A 494 2.02 -21.31 -5.85
N GLY A 495 1.12 -20.56 -6.49
CA GLY A 495 0.71 -20.78 -7.89
C GLY A 495 0.97 -19.62 -8.87
N PHE A 496 1.54 -18.50 -8.40
CA PHE A 496 1.80 -17.31 -9.21
C PHE A 496 3.28 -17.15 -9.54
N ALA A 497 3.58 -16.60 -10.71
CA ALA A 497 4.92 -16.25 -11.17
C ALA A 497 5.43 -14.95 -10.54
N GLY A 498 4.55 -14.05 -10.12
CA GLY A 498 4.93 -12.80 -9.49
C GLY A 498 3.74 -11.93 -9.10
N TRP A 499 4.05 -10.70 -8.69
CA TRP A 499 3.09 -9.73 -8.19
C TRP A 499 3.43 -8.32 -8.69
N GLN A 500 2.42 -7.60 -9.16
CA GLN A 500 2.54 -6.22 -9.63
C GLN A 500 1.85 -5.27 -8.64
N GLU A 501 2.59 -4.28 -8.16
CA GLU A 501 2.04 -3.23 -7.30
C GLU A 501 1.44 -2.08 -8.12
N PHE A 502 0.33 -1.53 -7.64
CA PHE A 502 -0.25 -0.26 -8.08
C PHE A 502 -0.53 0.63 -6.86
N ARG A 503 0.16 1.77 -6.77
CA ARG A 503 0.04 2.71 -5.65
C ARG A 503 -0.86 3.87 -5.99
N PHE A 504 -1.77 4.22 -5.08
CA PHE A 504 -2.59 5.41 -5.20
C PHE A 504 -1.81 6.63 -4.70
N ARG A 505 -1.88 7.76 -5.41
CA ARG A 505 -1.30 9.04 -5.02
C ARG A 505 -2.29 10.15 -5.31
N MET A 506 -2.38 11.14 -4.45
CA MET A 506 -3.14 12.35 -4.74
C MET A 506 -2.26 13.32 -5.55
N LYS A 507 -2.76 13.84 -6.68
CA LYS A 507 -2.12 14.97 -7.36
C LYS A 507 -3.14 15.81 -8.12
N GLY A 508 -3.44 17.01 -7.62
CA GLY A 508 -4.05 18.11 -8.38
C GLY A 508 -5.43 17.80 -8.96
N SER A 509 -6.41 17.49 -8.11
CA SER A 509 -7.88 17.54 -8.39
C SER A 509 -8.76 16.87 -7.30
N LYS A 510 -8.28 16.63 -6.08
CA LYS A 510 -8.96 15.80 -5.05
C LYS A 510 -9.37 14.39 -5.53
N VAL A 511 -8.75 13.87 -6.60
CA VAL A 511 -8.99 12.51 -7.13
C VAL A 511 -7.73 11.67 -6.96
N PRO A 512 -7.82 10.48 -6.33
CA PRO A 512 -6.71 9.54 -6.26
C PRO A 512 -6.29 9.12 -7.67
N TRP A 513 -4.99 9.19 -7.94
CA TRP A 513 -4.38 8.72 -9.17
C TRP A 513 -3.55 7.47 -8.90
N ILE A 514 -3.31 6.66 -9.92
CA ILE A 514 -2.64 5.37 -9.75
C ILE A 514 -1.30 5.42 -10.47
N THR A 515 -0.28 4.90 -9.81
CA THR A 515 1.08 4.75 -10.34
C THR A 515 1.50 3.30 -10.25
N THR A 516 2.11 2.79 -11.32
CA THR A 516 2.69 1.45 -11.31
C THR A 516 3.86 1.43 -10.33
N GLY A 517 3.75 0.56 -9.33
CA GLY A 517 4.77 0.31 -8.32
C GLY A 517 5.73 -0.79 -8.78
N ARG A 518 6.27 -1.53 -7.81
CA ARG A 518 7.27 -2.57 -8.08
C ARG A 518 6.61 -3.86 -8.60
N PHE A 519 7.33 -4.56 -9.46
CA PHE A 519 7.09 -5.97 -9.76
C PHE A 519 7.98 -6.83 -8.87
N ILE A 520 7.43 -7.91 -8.31
CA ILE A 520 8.17 -8.88 -7.49
C ILE A 520 7.89 -10.28 -8.01
N ALA A 521 8.94 -10.97 -8.45
CA ALA A 521 8.84 -12.38 -8.84
C ALA A 521 8.62 -13.25 -7.60
N ALA A 522 7.71 -14.22 -7.70
CA ALA A 522 7.48 -15.20 -6.65
C ALA A 522 8.66 -16.19 -6.64
N SER A 523 9.66 -15.92 -5.80
CA SER A 523 10.86 -16.73 -5.70
C SER A 523 11.18 -17.02 -4.24
N HIS A 524 11.76 -18.19 -3.98
CA HIS A 524 12.18 -18.53 -2.62
C HIS A 524 13.45 -17.75 -2.25
N ASN A 525 13.37 -16.97 -1.18
CA ASN A 525 14.53 -16.28 -0.60
C ASN A 525 14.71 -16.70 0.87
N LYS A 526 15.73 -17.53 1.12
CA LYS A 526 16.05 -18.05 2.46
C LYS A 526 16.23 -16.93 3.49
N ALA A 527 16.98 -15.88 3.14
CA ALA A 527 17.24 -14.76 4.05
C ALA A 527 15.96 -13.97 4.36
N ALA A 528 15.07 -13.80 3.39
CA ALA A 528 13.76 -13.17 3.63
C ALA A 528 12.87 -14.04 4.54
N THR A 529 12.91 -15.38 4.41
CA THR A 529 12.23 -16.29 5.33
C THR A 529 12.80 -16.21 6.75
N VAL A 530 14.12 -16.07 6.91
CA VAL A 530 14.77 -15.86 8.21
C VAL A 530 14.33 -14.51 8.80
N LEU A 531 14.31 -13.44 8.01
CA LEU A 531 13.81 -12.11 8.43
C LEU A 531 12.37 -12.17 8.93
N ASN A 532 11.51 -12.97 8.30
CA ASN A 532 10.14 -13.15 8.74
C ASN A 532 10.05 -13.77 10.15
N ARG A 533 10.85 -14.80 10.43
CA ARG A 533 10.94 -15.39 11.77
C ARG A 533 11.54 -14.40 12.78
N ALA A 534 12.56 -13.66 12.36
CA ALA A 534 13.27 -12.65 13.16
C ALA A 534 12.34 -11.52 13.66
N LEU A 535 11.25 -11.25 12.93
CA LEU A 535 10.26 -10.21 13.24
C LEU A 535 8.96 -10.76 13.88
N SER A 536 8.86 -12.07 14.17
CA SER A 536 7.63 -12.64 14.77
C SER A 536 7.18 -11.91 16.05
N PRO A 537 8.05 -11.61 17.02
CA PRO A 537 7.62 -10.88 18.24
C PRO A 537 7.12 -9.47 17.94
N PHE A 538 7.70 -8.82 16.92
CA PHE A 538 7.29 -7.50 16.45
C PHE A 538 5.89 -7.55 15.84
N ASP A 539 5.59 -8.57 15.03
CA ASP A 539 4.28 -8.75 14.41
C ASP A 539 3.19 -9.13 15.41
N GLU A 540 3.46 -10.10 16.29
CA GLU A 540 2.51 -10.60 17.30
C GLU A 540 2.04 -9.50 18.26
N SER A 541 2.94 -8.56 18.59
CA SER A 541 2.63 -7.42 19.45
C SER A 541 1.73 -6.36 18.78
N ARG A 542 1.59 -6.40 17.46
CA ARG A 542 0.95 -5.35 16.63
C ARG A 542 1.54 -3.96 16.89
N PHE A 543 2.84 -3.87 17.15
CA PHE A 543 3.55 -2.63 17.48
C PHE A 543 3.28 -1.49 16.50
N MET A 544 3.11 -1.79 15.20
CA MET A 544 2.84 -0.78 14.17
C MET A 544 1.44 -0.17 14.22
N ASP A 545 0.45 -0.87 14.78
CA ASP A 545 -0.96 -0.40 14.78
C ASP A 545 -1.17 0.85 15.64
N GLN A 546 -0.28 1.11 16.61
CA GLN A 546 -0.38 2.27 17.50
C GLN A 546 0.02 3.58 16.79
N PHE A 547 0.78 3.52 15.70
CA PHE A 547 1.28 4.66 14.94
C PHE A 547 0.35 5.07 13.79
N ASP A 548 -0.97 5.00 14.00
CA ASP A 548 -1.97 5.48 13.04
C ASP A 548 -2.13 7.01 13.13
N PHE A 549 -2.83 7.64 12.18
CA PHE A 549 -3.01 9.09 12.20
C PHE A 549 -3.65 9.58 13.49
N SER A 550 -3.05 10.63 14.06
CA SER A 550 -3.64 11.39 15.16
C SER A 550 -4.50 12.52 14.60
N ARG A 551 -5.64 12.78 15.23
CA ARG A 551 -6.57 13.84 14.82
C ARG A 551 -6.69 14.88 15.91
N ASN A 552 -6.66 16.14 15.50
CA ASN A 552 -6.89 17.25 16.41
C ASN A 552 -8.32 17.21 16.94
N LYS A 553 -8.50 17.21 18.27
CA LYS A 553 -9.82 17.12 18.90
C LYS A 553 -10.75 18.30 18.60
N LYS A 554 -10.21 19.47 18.23
CA LYS A 554 -10.98 20.70 17.94
C LYS A 554 -11.37 20.82 16.48
N THR A 555 -10.44 20.57 15.56
CA THR A 555 -10.67 20.74 14.11
C THR A 555 -11.07 19.43 13.41
N GLY A 556 -10.76 18.27 14.00
CA GLY A 556 -10.97 16.96 13.38
C GLY A 556 -9.96 16.60 12.28
N GLU A 557 -9.05 17.54 11.95
CA GLU A 557 -8.01 17.39 10.94
C GLU A 557 -6.87 16.49 11.43
N ILE A 558 -6.15 15.89 10.47
CA ILE A 558 -4.98 15.07 10.76
C ILE A 558 -3.81 15.97 11.17
N GLU A 559 -3.15 15.62 12.26
CA GLU A 559 -1.98 16.36 12.74
C GLU A 559 -0.74 16.06 11.87
N LYS A 560 -0.04 17.11 11.43
CA LYS A 560 1.20 17.00 10.63
C LYS A 560 2.35 16.33 11.40
N ASP A 561 2.50 16.65 12.68
CA ASP A 561 3.51 16.04 13.57
C ASP A 561 2.94 14.83 14.32
N GLY A 562 2.22 13.98 13.59
CA GLY A 562 1.59 12.76 14.12
C GLY A 562 2.56 11.57 14.13
N PRO A 563 2.16 10.46 14.77
CA PRO A 563 2.98 9.24 14.82
C PRO A 563 3.08 8.49 13.48
N HIS A 564 2.32 8.91 12.45
CA HIS A 564 2.30 8.29 11.15
C HIS A 564 3.65 8.26 10.44
N SER A 565 4.47 9.30 10.56
CA SER A 565 5.80 9.37 9.94
C SER A 565 6.72 8.26 10.42
N VAL A 566 6.65 7.92 11.71
CA VAL A 566 7.40 6.79 12.31
C VAL A 566 6.97 5.46 11.67
N ARG A 567 5.67 5.30 11.42
CA ARG A 567 5.14 4.12 10.72
C ARG A 567 5.65 4.05 9.28
N ALA A 568 5.66 5.18 8.58
CA ALA A 568 6.14 5.27 7.20
C ALA A 568 7.62 4.88 7.09
N ASP A 569 8.47 5.38 8.01
CA ASP A 569 9.90 5.07 8.06
C ASP A 569 10.18 3.58 8.29
N ILE A 570 9.49 2.96 9.26
CA ILE A 570 9.63 1.52 9.51
C ILE A 570 9.14 0.71 8.29
N ASN A 571 7.99 1.07 7.70
CA ASN A 571 7.48 0.37 6.52
C ASN A 571 8.45 0.46 5.35
N ALA A 572 9.07 1.61 5.09
CA ALA A 572 10.05 1.78 4.03
C ALA A 572 11.32 0.94 4.26
N ALA A 573 11.84 0.93 5.49
CA ALA A 573 13.00 0.10 5.85
C ALA A 573 12.66 -1.40 5.78
N MET A 574 11.46 -1.79 6.20
CA MET A 574 10.98 -3.16 6.17
C MET A 574 10.78 -3.67 4.75
N GLU A 575 10.17 -2.86 3.87
CA GLU A 575 10.00 -3.20 2.45
C GLU A 575 11.37 -3.40 1.78
N THR A 576 12.34 -2.52 2.06
CA THR A 576 13.71 -2.64 1.54
C THR A 576 14.40 -3.91 2.03
N ALA A 577 14.35 -4.20 3.32
CA ALA A 577 14.96 -5.40 3.91
C ALA A 577 14.25 -6.70 3.48
N ALA A 578 12.95 -6.68 3.22
CA ALA A 578 12.21 -7.85 2.76
C ALA A 578 12.51 -8.19 1.29
N LEU A 579 12.77 -7.18 0.46
CA LEU A 579 13.14 -7.36 -0.95
C LEU A 579 14.59 -7.79 -1.11
N ASP A 580 15.49 -7.13 -0.39
CA ASP A 580 16.92 -7.37 -0.45
C ASP A 580 17.48 -7.51 0.98
N PRO A 581 17.41 -8.71 1.58
CA PRO A 581 17.75 -8.98 2.98
C PRO A 581 19.27 -9.03 3.22
N THR A 582 19.98 -7.96 2.85
CA THR A 582 21.40 -7.78 3.18
C THR A 582 21.56 -7.37 4.64
N ALA A 583 22.72 -7.67 5.23
CA ALA A 583 23.02 -7.28 6.61
C ALA A 583 22.84 -5.77 6.85
N TYR A 584 23.19 -4.91 5.88
CA TYR A 584 22.99 -3.46 5.97
C TYR A 584 21.52 -3.06 5.98
N HIS A 585 20.68 -3.64 5.10
CA HIS A 585 19.24 -3.35 5.10
C HIS A 585 18.54 -3.87 6.37
N CYS A 586 18.91 -5.07 6.84
CA CYS A 586 18.43 -5.61 8.11
C CYS A 586 18.83 -4.74 9.31
N MET A 587 20.07 -4.23 9.33
CA MET A 587 20.53 -3.29 10.36
C MET A 587 19.76 -1.94 10.28
N ALA A 588 19.55 -1.40 9.08
CA ALA A 588 18.77 -0.18 8.89
C ALA A 588 17.33 -0.32 9.40
N LEU A 589 16.72 -1.50 9.21
CA LEU A 589 15.42 -1.84 9.79
C LEU A 589 15.48 -1.80 11.33
N LEU A 590 16.44 -2.46 11.98
CA LEU A 590 16.59 -2.39 13.44
C LEU A 590 16.78 -0.95 13.95
N VAL A 591 17.56 -0.13 13.25
CA VAL A 591 17.75 1.30 13.58
C VAL A 591 16.41 2.05 13.52
N SER A 592 15.61 1.83 12.47
CA SER A 592 14.29 2.47 12.35
C SER A 592 13.34 2.06 13.49
N ILE A 593 13.32 0.77 13.85
CA ILE A 593 12.52 0.25 14.96
C ILE A 593 13.00 0.84 16.30
N PHE A 594 14.30 0.91 16.54
CA PHE A 594 14.83 1.48 17.78
C PHE A 594 14.45 2.96 17.91
N ARG A 595 14.55 3.76 16.84
CA ARG A 595 14.15 5.17 16.85
C ARG A 595 12.69 5.33 17.27
N ALA A 596 11.81 4.47 16.77
CA ALA A 596 10.40 4.44 17.18
C ALA A 596 10.23 4.10 18.67
N CYS A 597 10.93 3.06 19.16
CA CYS A 597 10.94 2.72 20.59
C CYS A 597 11.44 3.88 21.45
N ARG A 598 12.51 4.56 21.02
CA ARG A 598 13.10 5.70 21.73
C ARG A 598 12.15 6.89 21.79
N GLN A 599 11.51 7.24 20.69
CA GLN A 599 10.53 8.32 20.64
C GLN A 599 9.33 8.02 21.53
N LEU A 600 8.83 6.78 21.51
CA LEU A 600 7.74 6.33 22.36
C LEU A 600 8.12 6.33 23.85
N ALA A 601 9.33 5.90 24.19
CA ALA A 601 9.80 5.81 25.58
C ALA A 601 10.09 7.19 26.19
N ILE A 602 10.70 8.11 25.44
CA ILE A 602 11.16 9.40 25.97
C ILE A 602 10.09 10.49 25.88
N SER A 603 9.36 10.58 24.76
CA SER A 603 8.47 11.72 24.51
C SER A 603 7.04 11.48 25.01
N LYS A 604 6.69 12.11 26.13
CA LYS A 604 5.31 12.08 26.67
C LYS A 604 4.29 12.68 25.69
N SER A 605 4.61 13.81 25.06
CA SER A 605 3.72 14.43 24.08
C SER A 605 3.49 13.57 22.84
N PHE A 606 4.47 12.73 22.47
CA PHE A 606 4.29 11.75 21.41
C PHE A 606 3.38 10.60 21.86
N ARG A 607 3.56 10.06 23.07
CA ARG A 607 2.68 9.02 23.64
C ARG A 607 1.22 9.46 23.68
N ASP A 608 0.95 10.72 24.02
CA ASP A 608 -0.42 11.26 24.07
C ASP A 608 -1.11 11.29 22.69
N LYS A 609 -0.34 11.22 21.59
CA LYS A 609 -0.85 11.21 20.21
C LYS A 609 -1.04 9.81 19.62
N VAL A 610 -0.43 8.80 20.23
CA VAL A 610 -0.46 7.39 19.81
C VAL A 610 -1.78 6.74 20.22
N HIS A 611 -2.26 5.77 19.43
CA HIS A 611 -3.48 5.03 19.77
C HIS A 611 -3.20 4.03 20.89
N GLY A 612 -3.79 4.24 22.07
CA GLY A 612 -3.67 3.34 23.22
C GLY A 612 -2.62 3.78 24.25
N ILE A 613 -2.06 2.82 25.00
CA ILE A 613 -1.19 3.09 26.17
C ILE A 613 0.31 3.14 25.78
N GLY A 614 0.65 2.95 24.50
CA GLY A 614 2.05 2.88 24.05
C GLY A 614 2.70 1.56 24.45
N THR A 615 2.57 0.53 23.62
CA THR A 615 3.05 -0.83 23.91
C THR A 615 4.34 -1.14 23.16
N PHE A 616 5.17 -2.00 23.75
CA PHE A 616 6.43 -2.48 23.17
C PHE A 616 6.33 -3.98 22.84
N PHE A 617 7.06 -4.42 21.82
CA PHE A 617 7.17 -5.83 21.44
C PHE A 617 8.14 -6.58 22.37
N ASP A 618 8.06 -7.91 22.40
CA ASP A 618 9.03 -8.74 23.16
C ASP A 618 10.41 -8.74 22.46
N LYS A 619 11.46 -9.20 23.14
CA LYS A 619 12.83 -9.25 22.61
C LYS A 619 12.90 -10.01 21.28
N LEU A 620 13.66 -9.49 20.34
CA LEU A 620 13.86 -10.16 19.06
C LEU A 620 14.74 -11.42 19.21
N PRO A 621 14.50 -12.48 18.43
CA PRO A 621 15.17 -13.76 18.64
C PRO A 621 16.63 -13.71 18.17
N MET A 622 17.55 -14.17 19.02
CA MET A 622 18.99 -14.03 18.82
C MET A 622 19.51 -14.82 17.61
N ALA A 623 18.99 -16.01 17.34
CA ALA A 623 19.55 -16.92 16.34
C ALA A 623 19.38 -16.37 14.91
N GLU A 624 18.17 -15.93 14.57
CA GLU A 624 17.81 -15.40 13.26
C GLU A 624 18.52 -14.08 12.97
N TRP A 625 18.55 -13.16 13.94
CA TRP A 625 19.28 -11.90 13.77
C TRP A 625 20.79 -12.09 13.68
N ARG A 626 21.34 -13.11 14.35
CA ARG A 626 22.75 -13.48 14.17
C ARG A 626 23.02 -13.97 12.75
N GLU A 627 22.16 -14.84 12.21
CA GLU A 627 22.27 -15.33 10.82
C GLU A 627 22.23 -14.16 9.82
N LEU A 628 21.23 -13.27 9.94
CA LEU A 628 21.06 -12.11 9.04
C LEU A 628 22.22 -11.11 9.08
N LEU A 629 22.91 -11.01 10.21
CA LEU A 629 23.98 -10.03 10.42
C LEU A 629 25.39 -10.64 10.34
N THR A 630 25.51 -11.90 9.94
CA THR A 630 26.81 -12.62 9.90
C THR A 630 27.82 -11.96 8.97
N ASP A 631 27.36 -11.32 7.89
CA ASP A 631 28.24 -10.69 6.91
C ASP A 631 29.10 -9.54 7.47
N PHE A 632 28.63 -8.85 8.53
CA PHE A 632 29.42 -7.82 9.20
C PHE A 632 30.66 -8.37 9.93
N ASP A 633 30.67 -9.66 10.27
CA ASP A 633 31.76 -10.29 11.01
C ASP A 633 32.82 -10.93 10.10
N ARG A 634 32.61 -10.91 8.78
CA ARG A 634 33.57 -11.45 7.82
C ARG A 634 34.89 -10.66 7.84
N PRO A 635 36.05 -11.32 7.72
CA PRO A 635 37.33 -10.62 7.58
C PRO A 635 37.30 -9.68 6.36
N ASN A 636 37.94 -8.51 6.48
CA ASN A 636 38.04 -7.48 5.44
C ASN A 636 36.73 -6.75 5.06
N GLN A 637 35.64 -6.94 5.81
CA GLN A 637 34.43 -6.14 5.64
C GLN A 637 34.61 -4.73 6.23
N SER A 638 34.16 -3.70 5.52
CA SER A 638 34.11 -2.33 6.05
C SER A 638 33.24 -2.27 7.30
N HIS A 639 33.72 -1.57 8.32
CA HIS A 639 33.06 -1.39 9.62
C HIS A 639 32.93 -2.65 10.49
N ALA A 640 33.69 -3.71 10.23
CA ALA A 640 33.62 -4.95 11.02
C ALA A 640 34.03 -4.74 12.50
N ALA A 641 34.94 -3.81 12.78
CA ALA A 641 35.37 -3.49 14.14
C ALA A 641 34.26 -2.78 14.92
N GLU A 642 33.61 -1.80 14.30
CA GLU A 642 32.46 -1.06 14.82
C GLU A 642 31.31 -2.02 15.15
N PHE A 643 31.02 -2.98 14.26
CA PHE A 643 29.99 -3.99 14.47
C PHE A 643 30.31 -4.88 15.66
N ARG A 644 31.56 -5.39 15.75
CA ARG A 644 31.98 -6.25 16.87
C ARG A 644 31.91 -5.53 18.21
N ILE A 645 32.33 -4.26 18.28
CA ILE A 645 32.21 -3.43 19.48
C ILE A 645 30.75 -3.21 19.84
N ALA A 646 29.92 -2.79 18.87
CA ALA A 646 28.51 -2.54 19.09
C ALA A 646 27.77 -3.80 19.57
N ARG A 647 28.01 -4.95 18.94
CA ARG A 647 27.47 -6.25 19.34
C ARG A 647 27.95 -6.67 20.73
N ALA A 648 29.22 -6.48 21.05
CA ALA A 648 29.75 -6.82 22.37
C ALA A 648 29.01 -6.06 23.48
N ILE A 649 28.81 -4.76 23.31
CA ILE A 649 28.08 -3.92 24.28
C ILE A 649 26.58 -4.24 24.31
N ALA A 650 25.93 -4.31 23.14
CA ALA A 650 24.49 -4.63 23.04
C ALA A 650 24.15 -6.00 23.63
N SER A 651 25.08 -6.95 23.55
CA SER A 651 24.91 -8.31 24.03
C SER A 651 25.20 -8.53 25.52
N ILE A 652 25.42 -7.46 26.30
CA ILE A 652 25.52 -7.57 27.77
C ILE A 652 24.13 -7.90 28.34
N PRO A 653 23.89 -9.14 28.80
CA PRO A 653 22.58 -9.57 29.21
C PRO A 653 22.21 -8.95 30.57
N GLY A 654 20.91 -8.94 30.87
CA GLY A 654 20.38 -8.57 32.17
C GLY A 654 19.59 -9.73 32.77
N LEU A 655 19.10 -9.55 34.00
CA LEU A 655 18.27 -10.52 34.71
C LEU A 655 18.92 -11.91 34.86
N MET A 656 20.26 -11.93 34.99
CA MET A 656 21.03 -13.16 35.12
C MET A 656 20.65 -13.93 36.40
N LEU A 657 20.59 -15.26 36.29
CA LEU A 657 20.35 -16.16 37.42
C LEU A 657 21.51 -16.13 38.40
N GLN A 658 21.19 -15.91 39.67
CA GLN A 658 22.13 -15.90 40.79
C GLN A 658 22.27 -17.30 41.41
N HIS A 659 23.33 -17.53 42.18
CA HIS A 659 23.60 -18.83 42.82
C HIS A 659 22.61 -19.19 43.94
N ASP A 660 21.94 -18.21 44.55
CA ASP A 660 20.84 -18.40 45.49
C ASP A 660 19.58 -18.81 44.71
N GLN A 661 19.43 -20.11 44.52
CA GLN A 661 18.38 -20.77 43.74
C GLN A 661 17.03 -20.00 43.76
N GLY A 662 16.75 -19.27 42.68
CA GLY A 662 15.49 -18.57 42.44
C GLY A 662 15.60 -17.05 42.23
N SER A 663 16.68 -16.41 42.70
CA SER A 663 16.87 -14.97 42.52
C SER A 663 17.48 -14.62 41.15
N ARG A 664 17.03 -13.49 40.57
CA ARG A 664 17.59 -12.91 39.34
C ARG A 664 18.13 -11.51 39.65
N SER A 665 19.21 -11.14 38.95
CA SER A 665 19.71 -9.76 38.96
C SER A 665 18.58 -8.77 38.66
N LYS A 666 18.60 -7.61 39.31
CA LYS A 666 17.69 -6.50 39.02
C LYS A 666 18.14 -5.64 37.84
N VAL A 667 19.36 -5.87 37.34
CA VAL A 667 19.89 -5.16 36.17
C VAL A 667 19.14 -5.60 34.93
N GLN A 668 18.58 -4.65 34.20
CA GLN A 668 17.85 -4.89 32.97
C GLN A 668 18.80 -5.30 31.83
N PRO A 669 18.30 -5.95 30.76
CA PRO A 669 19.06 -6.11 29.51
C PRO A 669 19.54 -4.75 28.99
N MET A 670 20.53 -4.73 28.09
CA MET A 670 21.16 -3.48 27.62
C MET A 670 20.14 -2.41 27.19
N LEU A 671 19.03 -2.80 26.56
CA LEU A 671 17.95 -1.87 26.20
C LEU A 671 17.42 -1.03 27.38
N GLY A 672 17.36 -1.57 28.60
CA GLY A 672 16.94 -0.84 29.81
C GLY A 672 18.00 0.13 30.36
N SER A 673 19.25 0.03 29.90
CA SER A 673 20.27 1.08 30.10
C SER A 673 20.18 2.20 29.06
N LEU A 674 19.53 1.91 27.93
CA LEU A 674 19.35 2.83 26.81
C LEU A 674 18.05 3.64 26.92
N LEU A 675 16.97 2.95 27.27
CA LEU A 675 15.61 3.49 27.36
C LEU A 675 15.04 3.22 28.76
N PRO A 676 14.13 4.07 29.27
CA PRO A 676 13.47 3.88 30.57
C PRO A 676 12.46 2.73 30.53
N LEU A 677 12.95 1.51 30.27
CA LEU A 677 12.16 0.31 30.08
C LEU A 677 12.59 -0.77 31.07
N THR A 678 11.61 -1.45 31.66
CA THR A 678 11.82 -2.63 32.50
C THR A 678 11.21 -3.85 31.83
N TYR A 679 11.95 -4.96 31.86
CA TYR A 679 11.48 -6.23 31.32
C TYR A 679 10.87 -7.07 32.44
N SER A 680 9.56 -7.27 32.40
CA SER A 680 8.83 -8.07 33.37
C SER A 680 7.73 -8.89 32.69
N TYR A 681 7.47 -10.10 33.20
CA TYR A 681 6.42 -11.00 32.67
C TYR A 681 6.44 -11.23 31.14
N GLY A 682 7.63 -11.26 30.54
CA GLY A 682 7.78 -11.48 29.10
C GLY A 682 7.49 -10.27 28.22
N ARG A 683 7.46 -9.05 28.79
CA ARG A 683 7.18 -7.82 28.04
C ARG A 683 8.00 -6.63 28.55
N TRP A 684 8.25 -5.68 27.67
CA TRP A 684 8.82 -4.38 28.04
C TRP A 684 7.73 -3.42 28.53
N GLN A 685 7.98 -2.76 29.64
CA GLN A 685 7.09 -1.78 30.26
C GLN A 685 7.86 -0.48 30.51
N LEU A 686 7.18 0.66 30.32
CA LEU A 686 7.75 1.97 30.61
C LEU A 686 7.94 2.15 32.13
N ASP A 687 9.16 2.46 32.55
CA ASP A 687 9.51 2.79 33.93
C ASP A 687 10.10 4.20 33.99
N GLU A 688 9.22 5.20 34.11
CA GLU A 688 9.62 6.61 34.21
C GLU A 688 10.40 6.93 35.50
N THR A 689 10.40 6.02 36.48
CA THR A 689 11.11 6.15 37.76
C THR A 689 12.45 5.41 37.78
N GLY A 690 12.74 4.67 36.72
CA GLY A 690 13.91 3.81 36.61
C GLY A 690 15.19 4.61 36.37
N ASN A 691 16.16 4.48 37.29
CA ASN A 691 17.44 5.18 37.17
C ASN A 691 18.49 4.40 36.34
N GLN A 692 18.10 3.29 35.68
CA GLN A 692 19.02 2.47 34.89
C GLN A 692 19.30 3.06 33.51
N ALA A 693 18.36 3.83 32.95
CA ALA A 693 18.48 4.46 31.65
C ALA A 693 19.37 5.72 31.73
N VAL A 694 20.57 5.64 31.15
CA VAL A 694 21.59 6.70 31.24
C VAL A 694 22.12 7.15 29.88
N TRP A 695 21.61 6.55 28.80
CA TRP A 695 22.06 6.77 27.43
C TRP A 695 21.45 8.02 26.81
N THR A 696 22.29 8.89 26.26
CA THR A 696 21.88 10.09 25.52
C THR A 696 21.89 9.88 24.01
N GLY A 697 22.74 8.98 23.49
CA GLY A 697 22.98 8.73 22.07
C GLY A 697 23.68 9.88 21.34
N SER A 698 24.21 10.88 22.06
CA SER A 698 24.93 12.02 21.46
C SER A 698 26.44 11.92 21.60
N ASP A 699 26.94 11.32 22.68
CA ASP A 699 28.37 11.13 22.95
C ASP A 699 28.61 9.72 23.45
N LEU A 700 29.17 8.88 22.58
CA LEU A 700 29.43 7.47 22.85
C LEU A 700 30.30 7.26 24.09
N CYS A 701 31.34 8.09 24.25
CA CYS A 701 32.29 7.94 25.33
C CYS A 701 31.65 8.31 26.68
N HIS A 702 30.87 9.40 26.69
CA HIS A 702 30.07 9.77 27.86
C HIS A 702 29.06 8.67 28.20
N ASP A 703 28.26 8.22 27.24
CA ASP A 703 27.18 7.27 27.49
C ASP A 703 27.71 5.93 28.01
N LEU A 704 28.76 5.38 27.40
CA LEU A 704 29.36 4.13 27.86
C LEU A 704 30.02 4.26 29.24
N SER A 705 30.59 5.42 29.57
CA SER A 705 31.11 5.66 30.93
C SER A 705 29.99 5.67 31.99
N MET A 706 28.82 6.21 31.64
CA MET A 706 27.64 6.22 32.50
C MET A 706 27.03 4.82 32.62
N VAL A 707 26.96 4.06 31.52
CA VAL A 707 26.52 2.66 31.52
C VAL A 707 27.45 1.81 32.40
N LEU A 708 28.78 1.97 32.26
CA LEU A 708 29.77 1.29 33.09
C LEU A 708 29.52 1.56 34.57
N GLN A 709 29.42 2.83 34.95
CA GLN A 709 29.18 3.23 36.33
C GLN A 709 27.86 2.66 36.86
N ARG A 710 26.77 2.83 36.11
CA ARG A 710 25.42 2.47 36.52
C ARG A 710 25.25 0.96 36.66
N ARG A 711 25.63 0.19 35.63
CA ARG A 711 25.50 -1.28 35.65
C ARG A 711 26.39 -1.92 36.71
N TYR A 712 27.58 -1.38 36.94
CA TYR A 712 28.43 -1.85 38.04
C TYR A 712 27.78 -1.62 39.41
N MET A 713 27.24 -0.42 39.64
CA MET A 713 26.55 -0.07 40.89
C MET A 713 25.28 -0.91 41.12
N ASP A 714 24.48 -1.13 40.09
CA ASP A 714 23.24 -1.91 40.20
C ASP A 714 23.50 -3.41 40.42
N SER A 715 24.68 -3.92 40.00
CA SER A 715 25.11 -5.32 40.17
C SER A 715 26.11 -5.56 41.32
N LEU A 716 26.24 -4.61 42.25
CA LEU A 716 27.16 -4.75 43.40
C LEU A 716 26.86 -5.97 44.29
N LYS A 717 25.58 -6.36 44.37
CA LYS A 717 25.12 -7.50 45.18
C LYS A 717 24.99 -8.80 44.38
N ASP A 718 25.13 -8.73 43.06
CA ASP A 718 25.03 -9.90 42.19
C ASP A 718 26.30 -10.76 42.32
N ASP A 719 26.32 -11.93 41.71
CA ASP A 719 27.48 -12.82 41.70
C ASP A 719 28.65 -12.20 40.93
N GLN A 720 28.34 -11.61 39.78
CA GLN A 720 29.30 -10.97 38.88
C GLN A 720 28.78 -9.60 38.43
N PRO A 721 29.67 -8.66 38.10
CA PRO A 721 29.26 -7.39 37.49
C PRO A 721 28.48 -7.63 36.20
N ALA A 722 27.41 -6.87 36.00
CA ALA A 722 26.58 -6.92 34.80
C ALA A 722 27.23 -6.23 33.59
N LEU A 723 28.47 -6.63 33.27
CA LEU A 723 29.37 -6.10 32.24
C LEU A 723 30.01 -7.20 31.39
N HIS A 724 29.56 -8.45 31.57
CA HIS A 724 29.97 -9.59 30.76
C HIS A 724 29.00 -9.78 29.59
N GLY A 725 29.51 -9.73 28.34
CA GLY A 725 28.70 -9.87 27.12
C GLY A 725 28.59 -11.31 26.62
N VAL A 726 27.48 -11.63 25.94
CA VAL A 726 27.33 -12.90 25.21
C VAL A 726 28.31 -12.97 24.05
N HIS A 727 28.51 -11.85 23.36
CA HIS A 727 29.57 -11.65 22.38
C HIS A 727 30.64 -10.71 22.92
N GLN A 728 31.85 -10.85 22.40
CA GLN A 728 33.03 -10.14 22.86
C GLN A 728 33.72 -9.46 21.67
N ALA A 729 34.34 -8.30 21.91
CA ALA A 729 35.17 -7.61 20.94
C ALA A 729 36.62 -8.11 21.01
N ARG A 730 37.35 -8.07 19.90
CA ARG A 730 38.78 -8.38 19.87
C ARG A 730 39.56 -7.20 20.45
N LEU A 731 40.71 -7.47 21.06
CA LEU A 731 41.58 -6.43 21.59
C LEU A 731 42.03 -5.46 20.51
N ALA A 732 42.29 -5.94 19.30
CA ALA A 732 42.64 -5.09 18.16
C ALA A 732 41.54 -4.06 17.84
N ASP A 733 40.26 -4.46 17.89
CA ASP A 733 39.13 -3.55 17.64
C ASP A 733 39.04 -2.49 18.75
N VAL A 734 39.24 -2.88 20.02
CA VAL A 734 39.23 -1.94 21.16
C VAL A 734 40.40 -0.97 21.10
N VAL A 735 41.57 -1.41 20.62
CA VAL A 735 42.72 -0.52 20.40
C VAL A 735 42.45 0.47 19.28
N ALA A 736 41.86 0.03 18.16
CA ALA A 736 41.43 0.93 17.09
C ALA A 736 40.41 1.98 17.60
N PHE A 737 39.47 1.55 18.45
CA PHE A 737 38.53 2.45 19.13
C PHE A 737 39.24 3.49 20.00
N LEU A 738 40.22 3.06 20.82
CA LEU A 738 41.02 3.95 21.68
C LEU A 738 41.85 4.95 20.88
N ASN A 739 42.30 4.57 19.68
CA ASN A 739 43.12 5.39 18.79
C ASN A 739 42.31 6.36 17.91
N HIS A 740 40.99 6.45 18.08
CA HIS A 740 40.09 7.25 17.22
C HIS A 740 40.07 6.81 15.75
N GLU A 741 40.27 5.51 15.48
CA GLU A 741 40.29 4.96 14.11
C GLU A 741 38.90 4.51 13.63
N LEU A 742 37.88 4.55 14.50
CA LEU A 742 36.53 4.03 14.25
C LEU A 742 35.46 5.13 14.30
N ASP A 743 34.31 4.88 13.66
CA ASP A 743 33.16 5.78 13.68
C ASP A 743 32.28 5.59 14.94
N ASP A 744 32.40 6.52 15.89
CA ASP A 744 31.62 6.54 17.13
C ASP A 744 30.10 6.67 16.88
N HIS A 745 29.67 7.41 15.85
CA HIS A 745 28.24 7.57 15.53
C HIS A 745 27.65 6.26 15.00
N LEU A 746 28.41 5.55 14.18
CA LEU A 746 28.03 4.23 13.68
C LEU A 746 27.94 3.21 14.82
N ILE A 747 28.96 3.16 15.69
CA ILE A 747 28.95 2.30 16.90
C ILE A 747 27.72 2.61 17.76
N THR A 748 27.44 3.89 18.03
CA THR A 748 26.27 4.33 18.81
C THR A 748 24.98 3.81 18.19
N SER A 749 24.77 4.04 16.90
CA SER A 749 23.54 3.63 16.19
C SER A 749 23.38 2.10 16.16
N TRP A 750 24.47 1.34 16.11
CA TRP A 750 24.42 -0.11 16.10
C TRP A 750 24.25 -0.72 17.49
N ILE A 751 24.78 -0.11 18.55
CA ILE A 751 24.48 -0.50 19.93
C ILE A 751 22.97 -0.36 20.17
N GLU A 752 22.40 0.77 19.77
CA GLU A 752 20.98 1.06 19.84
C GLU A 752 20.14 -0.01 19.13
N ALA A 753 20.42 -0.26 17.84
CA ALA A 753 19.73 -1.26 17.04
C ALA A 753 19.84 -2.70 17.60
N LEU A 754 21.05 -3.13 17.93
CA LEU A 754 21.32 -4.49 18.40
C LEU A 754 20.78 -4.75 19.81
N SER A 755 20.52 -3.71 20.61
CA SER A 755 19.94 -3.84 21.95
C SER A 755 18.50 -4.35 21.95
N LEU A 756 17.79 -4.27 20.81
CA LEU A 756 16.46 -4.85 20.62
C LEU A 756 16.46 -6.39 20.63
N ILE A 757 17.61 -7.00 20.36
CA ILE A 757 17.78 -8.46 20.30
C ILE A 757 17.90 -9.02 21.72
N GLY A 758 17.22 -10.14 21.96
CA GLY A 758 17.22 -10.87 23.23
C GLY A 758 18.47 -11.70 23.45
N TRP A 759 19.63 -11.07 23.57
CA TRP A 759 20.91 -11.75 23.82
C TRP A 759 20.88 -12.59 25.10
N HIS A 760 21.27 -13.86 25.00
CA HIS A 760 21.38 -14.77 26.13
C HIS A 760 22.51 -15.78 25.93
N PHE A 761 23.12 -16.24 27.02
CA PHE A 761 24.04 -17.39 26.96
C PHE A 761 23.24 -18.64 26.61
N GLU A 762 23.72 -19.42 25.64
CA GLU A 762 23.10 -20.70 25.28
C GLU A 762 23.23 -21.69 26.45
N LYS A 763 22.23 -22.56 26.64
CA LYS A 763 22.30 -23.60 27.68
C LYS A 763 23.37 -24.63 27.30
N PRO A 764 24.13 -25.19 28.27
CA PRO A 764 25.16 -26.19 27.99
C PRO A 764 24.67 -27.39 27.18
N GLU A 765 23.42 -27.80 27.38
CA GLU A 765 22.76 -28.91 26.66
C GLU A 765 22.60 -28.63 25.15
N VAL A 766 22.30 -27.38 24.79
CA VAL A 766 22.12 -26.94 23.39
C VAL A 766 23.49 -26.80 22.71
N VAL A 767 24.49 -26.33 23.44
CA VAL A 767 25.88 -26.24 22.95
C VAL A 767 26.43 -27.65 22.68
N ALA A 768 26.22 -28.61 23.60
CA ALA A 768 26.62 -30.00 23.40
C ALA A 768 25.90 -30.66 22.20
N GLN A 769 24.62 -30.34 21.96
CA GLN A 769 23.90 -30.83 20.77
C GLN A 769 24.43 -30.23 19.47
N LYS A 770 24.74 -28.93 19.44
CA LYS A 770 25.37 -28.28 18.28
C LYS A 770 26.77 -28.81 18.02
N GLU A 771 27.57 -29.03 19.05
CA GLU A 771 28.90 -29.65 18.91
C GLU A 771 28.80 -31.08 18.32
N ILE A 772 27.73 -31.82 18.65
CA ILE A 772 27.45 -33.14 18.04
C ILE A 772 26.99 -33.01 16.58
N GLU A 773 26.11 -32.06 16.25
CA GLU A 773 25.65 -31.80 14.87
C GLU A 773 26.78 -31.23 13.98
N GLU A 774 27.59 -30.30 14.47
CA GLU A 774 28.76 -29.74 13.78
C GLU A 774 29.85 -30.81 13.62
N ALA A 775 30.08 -31.68 14.61
CA ALA A 775 30.98 -32.83 14.45
C ALA A 775 30.46 -33.88 13.45
N GLN A 776 29.14 -33.98 13.25
CA GLN A 776 28.54 -34.82 12.21
C GLN A 776 28.60 -34.18 10.81
N THR A 777 28.61 -32.84 10.73
CA THR A 777 28.71 -32.10 9.46
C THR A 777 30.16 -31.87 9.03
N ALA A 778 31.11 -31.82 9.98
CA ALA A 778 32.55 -31.67 9.74
C ALA A 778 33.26 -32.96 9.32
N ALA A 779 32.53 -34.08 9.13
CA ALA A 779 33.11 -35.34 8.68
C ALA A 779 33.58 -35.32 7.20
N ASP A 780 33.24 -34.28 6.42
CA ASP A 780 33.63 -34.11 5.01
C ASP A 780 34.67 -32.99 4.75
N GLU A 781 35.22 -32.34 5.78
CA GLU A 781 36.32 -31.38 5.59
C GLU A 781 37.57 -31.80 6.39
N ALA A 782 38.68 -31.94 5.65
CA ALA A 782 39.96 -32.38 6.18
C ALA A 782 40.42 -31.49 7.36
N PRO A 783 41.05 -32.08 8.40
CA PRO A 783 41.45 -31.33 9.59
C PRO A 783 42.51 -30.28 9.23
N PHE A 784 42.18 -29.02 9.50
CA PHE A 784 43.10 -27.89 9.41
C PHE A 784 44.13 -28.02 10.53
N ASP A 785 45.40 -28.24 10.15
CA ASP A 785 46.54 -28.36 11.06
C ASP A 785 46.65 -27.13 11.99
N LEU A 786 46.40 -27.33 13.28
CA LEU A 786 46.77 -26.39 14.34
C LEU A 786 48.24 -26.62 14.71
N ALA A 787 49.14 -26.27 13.81
CA ALA A 787 50.58 -26.23 14.07
C ALA A 787 51.04 -24.77 14.22
N GLU A 788 51.49 -24.45 15.45
CA GLU A 788 52.58 -23.52 15.76
C GLU A 788 52.74 -22.26 14.88
N ASP A 789 51.88 -21.24 15.04
CA ASP A 789 52.18 -19.93 14.40
C ASP A 789 51.69 -18.68 15.16
N ASN A 790 51.51 -18.77 16.48
CA ASN A 790 51.01 -17.65 17.30
C ASN A 790 52.11 -16.81 18.00
N GLN A 791 53.37 -16.91 17.59
CA GLN A 791 54.45 -16.09 18.15
C GLN A 791 54.91 -14.92 17.26
N SER A 792 54.39 -14.77 16.03
CA SER A 792 54.91 -13.81 15.04
C SER A 792 53.98 -12.63 14.69
N LYS A 793 52.73 -12.57 15.17
CA LYS A 793 51.89 -11.37 14.99
C LYS A 793 52.28 -10.30 16.00
N ALA A 794 52.78 -9.17 15.49
CA ALA A 794 53.07 -7.96 16.26
C ALA A 794 51.91 -7.68 17.22
N SER A 795 52.17 -7.79 18.53
CA SER A 795 51.14 -7.52 19.54
C SER A 795 50.70 -6.05 19.39
N PRO A 796 49.40 -5.76 19.30
CA PRO A 796 48.95 -4.37 19.22
C PRO A 796 49.48 -3.62 20.45
N ALA A 797 50.10 -2.46 20.25
CA ALA A 797 50.51 -1.62 21.36
C ALA A 797 49.26 -1.03 22.02
N PHE A 798 49.00 -1.35 23.28
CA PHE A 798 47.87 -0.81 24.05
C PHE A 798 48.32 -0.23 25.38
N HIS A 799 47.56 0.73 25.90
CA HIS A 799 47.97 1.51 27.05
C HIS A 799 47.86 0.71 28.36
N LEU A 800 48.85 0.88 29.24
CA LEU A 800 48.89 0.19 30.54
C LEU A 800 47.65 0.49 31.40
N ALA A 801 47.11 1.71 31.31
CA ALA A 801 45.90 2.10 32.03
C ALA A 801 44.69 1.20 31.67
N TYR A 802 44.49 0.93 30.37
CA TYR A 802 43.45 0.04 29.89
C TYR A 802 43.69 -1.38 30.41
N ALA A 803 44.92 -1.88 30.28
CA ALA A 803 45.31 -3.21 30.72
C ALA A 803 45.03 -3.44 32.21
N ALA A 804 45.40 -2.49 33.07
CA ALA A 804 45.18 -2.56 34.51
C ALA A 804 43.68 -2.55 34.86
N LEU A 805 42.94 -1.58 34.34
CA LEU A 805 41.52 -1.41 34.67
C LEU A 805 40.66 -2.56 34.13
N ARG A 806 40.87 -2.95 32.87
CA ARG A 806 40.14 -4.05 32.26
C ARG A 806 40.50 -5.38 32.92
N THR A 807 41.77 -5.65 33.25
CA THR A 807 42.14 -6.90 33.94
C THR A 807 41.47 -7.02 35.31
N LEU A 808 41.40 -5.92 36.08
CA LEU A 808 40.71 -5.94 37.37
C LEU A 808 39.22 -6.28 37.20
N LEU A 809 38.55 -5.68 36.22
CA LEU A 809 37.15 -5.95 35.93
C LEU A 809 36.94 -7.41 35.47
N GLU A 810 37.81 -7.93 34.61
CA GLU A 810 37.75 -9.32 34.14
C GLU A 810 37.93 -10.35 35.27
N LEU A 811 38.75 -10.05 36.27
CA LEU A 811 38.87 -10.89 37.46
C LEU A 811 37.55 -10.99 38.23
N GLU A 812 36.75 -9.92 38.24
CA GLU A 812 35.41 -9.91 38.85
C GLU A 812 34.34 -10.55 37.94
N CYS A 813 34.48 -10.47 36.61
CA CYS A 813 33.55 -11.07 35.65
C CYS A 813 33.78 -12.57 35.41
N GLY A 814 35.02 -13.07 35.45
CA GLY A 814 35.38 -14.43 35.03
C GLY A 814 35.39 -15.51 36.12
N TRP A 815 34.89 -15.24 37.33
CA TRP A 815 35.14 -16.12 38.48
C TRP A 815 34.16 -17.31 38.57
N PRO A 816 34.64 -18.57 38.68
CA PRO A 816 33.77 -19.75 38.68
C PRO A 816 32.93 -19.86 39.95
N ARG A 817 31.67 -20.29 39.78
CA ARG A 817 30.59 -20.53 40.79
C ARG A 817 30.96 -21.39 42.01
N LYS A 818 32.16 -21.97 42.09
CA LYS A 818 32.53 -22.97 43.11
C LYS A 818 33.04 -22.39 44.44
N ASN A 819 33.30 -21.08 44.55
CA ASN A 819 33.92 -20.48 45.75
C ASN A 819 33.37 -19.07 46.12
N CYS A 820 32.04 -18.94 46.23
CA CYS A 820 31.33 -17.66 46.39
C CYS A 820 31.62 -16.88 47.70
N ALA A 821 32.12 -17.54 48.75
CA ALA A 821 32.28 -16.93 50.07
C ALA A 821 33.46 -15.95 50.19
N ARG A 822 34.51 -16.11 49.38
CA ARG A 822 35.80 -15.41 49.57
C ARG A 822 35.83 -13.99 48.95
N TRP A 823 34.84 -13.63 48.12
CA TRP A 823 34.88 -12.43 47.27
C TRP A 823 33.61 -11.56 47.26
N LYS A 824 32.75 -11.67 48.28
CA LYS A 824 31.59 -10.77 48.51
C LYS A 824 31.94 -9.27 48.71
N LYS A 825 33.18 -8.86 48.47
CA LYS A 825 33.64 -7.46 48.57
C LYS A 825 34.15 -7.04 47.19
N ARG A 826 33.24 -6.58 46.32
CA ARG A 826 33.52 -5.84 45.09
C ARG A 826 34.65 -4.83 45.32
N ARG A 827 35.79 -4.94 44.62
CA ARG A 827 36.98 -4.09 44.85
C ARG A 827 37.30 -3.16 43.70
N SER A 828 36.76 -3.41 42.52
CA SER A 828 36.83 -2.47 41.41
C SER A 828 35.95 -1.23 41.60
N GLN A 829 35.19 -1.12 42.70
CA GLN A 829 34.28 0.01 42.95
C GLN A 829 34.98 1.37 42.96
N GLN A 830 36.05 1.52 43.73
CA GLN A 830 36.80 2.78 43.80
C GLN A 830 37.57 3.07 42.49
N PRO A 831 38.28 2.09 41.88
CA PRO A 831 38.87 2.26 40.55
C PRO A 831 37.86 2.70 39.48
N ILE A 832 36.69 2.05 39.39
CA ILE A 832 35.65 2.40 38.42
C ILE A 832 35.06 3.78 38.72
N PHE A 833 34.83 4.11 40.00
CA PHE A 833 34.35 5.43 40.38
C PHE A 833 35.32 6.54 39.94
N HIS A 834 36.62 6.37 40.20
CA HIS A 834 37.64 7.31 39.75
C HIS A 834 37.73 7.38 38.22
N LEU A 835 37.68 6.25 37.52
CA LEU A 835 37.68 6.21 36.06
C LEU A 835 36.48 6.99 35.46
N CYS A 836 35.28 6.80 36.01
CA CYS A 836 34.06 7.45 35.54
C CYS A 836 33.98 8.95 35.88
N GLN A 837 34.91 9.50 36.69
CA GLN A 837 35.06 10.96 36.81
C GLN A 837 35.63 11.60 35.54
N ARG A 838 36.25 10.80 34.65
CA ARG A 838 36.74 11.22 33.33
C ARG A 838 37.70 12.43 33.39
N SER A 839 38.51 12.52 34.45
CA SER A 839 39.48 13.59 34.62
C SER A 839 40.92 13.08 34.57
N ALA A 840 41.83 13.88 34.02
CA ALA A 840 43.25 13.56 33.98
C ALA A 840 43.85 13.38 35.39
N SER A 841 43.27 14.00 36.42
CA SER A 841 43.71 13.88 37.82
C SER A 841 43.20 12.63 38.53
N SER A 842 42.07 12.06 38.11
CA SER A 842 41.48 10.85 38.71
C SER A 842 41.99 9.55 38.08
N LEU A 843 42.41 9.60 36.82
CA LEU A 843 42.90 8.42 36.11
C LEU A 843 44.14 7.75 36.77
N PRO A 844 45.19 8.48 37.21
CA PRO A 844 46.30 7.88 37.96
C PRO A 844 45.86 7.16 39.23
N LEU A 845 44.84 7.70 39.93
CA LEU A 845 44.28 7.08 41.14
C LEU A 845 43.59 5.75 40.79
N ALA A 846 42.77 5.75 39.73
CA ALA A 846 42.08 4.56 39.25
C ALA A 846 43.07 3.44 38.88
N VAL A 847 44.13 3.77 38.13
CA VAL A 847 45.14 2.81 37.66
C VAL A 847 45.99 2.29 38.82
N SER A 848 46.47 3.18 39.70
CA SER A 848 47.27 2.78 40.87
C SER A 848 46.48 1.86 41.80
N GLU A 849 45.19 2.14 42.02
CA GLU A 849 44.36 1.30 42.86
C GLU A 849 44.02 -0.04 42.19
N ALA A 850 43.81 -0.05 40.87
CA ALA A 850 43.60 -1.29 40.14
C ALA A 850 44.83 -2.23 40.20
N LEU A 851 46.04 -1.71 39.96
CA LEU A 851 47.28 -2.47 40.08
C LEU A 851 47.51 -2.97 41.51
N ARG A 852 47.14 -2.18 42.53
CA ARG A 852 47.20 -2.61 43.93
C ARG A 852 46.30 -3.82 44.19
N TRP A 853 45.04 -3.79 43.74
CA TRP A 853 44.11 -4.91 43.92
C TRP A 853 44.53 -6.15 43.13
N ILE A 854 45.00 -5.97 41.90
CA ILE A 854 45.58 -7.06 41.11
C ILE A 854 46.81 -7.65 41.80
N GLY A 855 47.65 -6.81 42.43
CA GLY A 855 48.76 -7.25 43.27
C GLY A 855 48.35 -8.11 44.45
N ILE A 856 47.15 -7.90 45.00
CA ILE A 856 46.60 -8.69 46.12
C ILE A 856 45.96 -9.99 45.64
N TRP A 857 45.18 -9.92 44.56
CA TRP A 857 44.41 -11.05 44.03
C TRP A 857 45.26 -12.01 43.19
N GLY A 858 46.19 -11.46 42.43
CA GLY A 858 46.97 -12.16 41.43
C GLY A 858 46.20 -12.44 40.13
N VAL A 859 46.96 -12.72 39.08
CA VAL A 859 46.45 -13.12 37.76
C VAL A 859 47.10 -14.42 37.33
N SER A 860 46.42 -15.20 36.50
CA SER A 860 47.03 -16.39 35.89
C SER A 860 48.26 -15.99 35.07
N ASN A 861 49.34 -16.76 35.21
CA ASN A 861 50.63 -16.45 34.61
C ASN A 861 50.56 -16.46 33.06
N PRO A 862 50.86 -15.32 32.38
CA PRO A 862 50.75 -15.21 30.93
C PRO A 862 52.03 -15.63 30.18
N TRP A 863 53.14 -15.94 30.86
CA TRP A 863 54.47 -16.18 30.25
C TRP A 863 54.69 -17.62 29.75
N GLY A 864 53.65 -18.24 29.19
CA GLY A 864 53.70 -19.59 28.60
C GLY A 864 53.48 -20.75 29.58
N ALA A 865 53.39 -21.98 29.03
CA ALA A 865 53.01 -23.17 29.79
C ALA A 865 54.04 -23.57 30.87
N LYS A 866 55.35 -23.46 30.57
CA LYS A 866 56.42 -23.78 31.53
C LYS A 866 56.39 -22.87 32.77
N SER A 867 56.28 -21.56 32.56
CA SER A 867 56.18 -20.59 33.66
C SER A 867 54.89 -20.79 34.49
N ARG A 868 53.78 -21.19 33.85
CA ARG A 868 52.52 -21.55 34.55
C ARG A 868 52.64 -22.77 35.47
N GLN A 869 53.44 -23.77 35.09
CA GLN A 869 53.67 -24.96 35.92
C GLN A 869 54.50 -24.61 37.18
N GLU A 870 55.48 -23.70 37.05
CA GLU A 870 56.28 -23.24 38.18
C GLU A 870 55.50 -22.31 39.11
N LYS A 871 54.70 -21.41 38.53
CA LYS A 871 53.85 -20.50 39.28
C LYS A 871 52.59 -20.18 38.50
N GLU A 872 51.49 -20.79 38.94
CA GLU A 872 50.18 -20.66 38.28
C GLU A 872 49.61 -19.23 38.35
N ILE A 873 49.78 -18.56 39.50
CA ILE A 873 49.24 -17.22 39.78
C ILE A 873 50.37 -16.24 40.12
N LEU A 874 50.47 -15.14 39.38
CA LEU A 874 51.39 -14.02 39.65
C LEU A 874 50.71 -12.95 40.49
N SER A 875 51.30 -12.56 41.61
CA SER A 875 50.80 -11.53 42.54
C SER A 875 51.94 -10.74 43.19
N GLY A 876 51.63 -9.67 43.91
CA GLY A 876 52.59 -8.91 44.72
C GLY A 876 53.72 -8.28 43.91
N ARG A 877 54.94 -8.81 44.05
CA ARG A 877 56.15 -8.30 43.38
C ARG A 877 56.18 -8.51 41.86
N TYR A 878 55.31 -9.40 41.36
CA TYR A 878 55.24 -9.74 39.93
C TYR A 878 54.27 -8.85 39.16
N ILE A 879 53.52 -7.98 39.84
CA ILE A 879 52.64 -6.99 39.22
C ILE A 879 53.39 -5.66 39.15
N VAL A 880 53.28 -4.97 38.01
CA VAL A 880 53.86 -3.64 37.80
C VAL A 880 53.42 -2.70 38.93
N ARG A 881 54.39 -2.05 39.59
CA ARG A 881 54.15 -1.02 40.60
C ARG A 881 54.61 0.31 40.05
N LEU A 882 53.71 1.28 40.02
CA LEU A 882 53.99 2.65 39.59
C LEU A 882 53.62 3.60 40.73
N GLY A 883 54.50 4.57 41.03
CA GLY A 883 54.17 5.68 41.92
C GLY A 883 53.21 6.65 41.23
N GLN A 884 52.48 7.47 42.01
CA GLN A 884 51.59 8.49 41.44
C GLN A 884 52.34 9.51 40.57
N SER A 885 53.62 9.74 40.83
CA SER A 885 54.53 10.57 40.01
C SER A 885 54.90 9.94 38.67
N ASP A 886 54.90 8.61 38.57
CA ASP A 886 55.30 7.85 37.37
C ASP A 886 54.13 7.69 36.38
N LEU A 887 52.91 7.98 36.82
CA LEU A 887 51.65 7.92 36.05
C LEU A 887 51.23 9.31 35.56
N ASN A 888 52.19 10.15 35.16
CA ASN A 888 51.89 11.48 34.64
C ASN A 888 51.35 11.36 33.21
N PHE A 889 50.05 11.12 33.07
CA PHE A 889 49.35 11.02 31.78
C PHE A 889 49.15 12.38 31.09
N THR A 890 49.85 13.43 31.52
CA THR A 890 49.81 14.75 30.89
C THR A 890 50.55 14.78 29.56
N ASP A 891 51.51 13.89 29.35
CA ASP A 891 52.28 13.75 28.11
C ASP A 891 51.84 12.54 27.23
N SER A 892 50.83 11.78 27.67
CA SER A 892 50.27 10.62 26.94
C SER A 892 48.83 10.92 26.49
N PRO A 893 48.46 10.77 25.20
CA PRO A 893 47.20 11.24 24.63
C PRO A 893 46.02 10.29 24.90
N VAL A 894 45.89 9.74 26.11
CA VAL A 894 44.77 8.84 26.44
C VAL A 894 43.62 9.65 27.02
N ASP A 895 42.59 9.86 26.20
CA ASP A 895 41.32 10.45 26.63
C ASP A 895 40.67 9.59 27.75
N PRO A 896 40.54 10.11 28.98
CA PRO A 896 39.93 9.39 30.09
C PRO A 896 38.48 8.95 29.82
N ALA A 897 37.72 9.71 29.02
CA ALA A 897 36.34 9.36 28.67
C ALA A 897 36.30 8.14 27.74
N ARG A 898 37.13 8.15 26.68
CA ARG A 898 37.28 7.02 25.76
C ARG A 898 37.85 5.78 26.43
N LEU A 899 38.77 5.95 27.38
CA LEU A 899 39.28 4.86 28.19
C LEU A 899 38.18 4.22 29.07
N ALA A 900 37.35 5.04 29.72
CA ALA A 900 36.22 4.55 30.50
C ALA A 900 35.21 3.79 29.62
N ALA A 901 34.92 4.31 28.43
CA ALA A 901 34.09 3.65 27.43
C ALA A 901 34.69 2.31 26.99
N ALA A 902 35.99 2.26 26.69
CA ALA A 902 36.69 1.04 26.30
C ALA A 902 36.67 -0.04 27.39
N VAL A 903 36.77 0.34 28.67
CA VAL A 903 36.66 -0.59 29.80
C VAL A 903 35.25 -1.20 29.90
N CYS A 904 34.21 -0.50 29.43
CA CYS A 904 32.84 -1.03 29.35
C CYS A 904 32.69 -2.14 28.29
N ILE A 905 33.53 -2.18 27.26
CA ILE A 905 33.41 -3.12 26.13
C ILE A 905 33.81 -4.54 26.57
N PRO A 906 32.93 -5.55 26.47
CA PRO A 906 33.28 -6.94 26.73
C PRO A 906 34.42 -7.42 25.82
N LEU A 907 35.50 -7.91 26.42
CA LEU A 907 36.71 -8.34 25.71
C LEU A 907 36.78 -9.86 25.52
N ALA A 908 37.33 -10.30 24.39
CA ALA A 908 37.55 -11.70 24.08
C ALA A 908 38.43 -12.38 25.14
N TRP A 909 38.01 -13.55 25.63
CA TRP A 909 38.79 -14.31 26.63
C TRP A 909 40.19 -14.67 26.12
N GLU A 910 40.33 -14.90 24.81
CA GLU A 910 41.58 -15.20 24.11
C GLU A 910 42.58 -14.06 24.14
N ASP A 911 42.14 -12.81 24.31
CA ASP A 911 43.02 -11.65 24.34
C ASP A 911 43.40 -11.24 25.78
N GLN A 912 42.75 -11.81 26.80
CA GLN A 912 43.00 -11.43 28.19
C GLN A 912 44.43 -11.70 28.66
N TRP A 913 45.12 -12.69 28.09
CA TRP A 913 46.51 -12.96 28.45
C TRP A 913 47.46 -11.84 28.01
N LEU A 914 47.15 -11.12 26.91
CA LEU A 914 47.91 -9.95 26.49
C LEU A 914 47.82 -8.85 27.55
N LEU A 915 46.62 -8.58 28.07
CA LEU A 915 46.43 -7.62 29.15
C LEU A 915 47.22 -8.01 30.40
N ARG A 916 47.13 -9.28 30.81
CA ARG A 916 47.88 -9.82 31.95
C ARG A 916 49.39 -9.70 31.75
N ARG A 917 49.88 -9.92 30.53
CA ARG A 917 51.30 -9.76 30.17
C ARG A 917 51.76 -8.31 30.31
N ALA A 918 50.94 -7.34 29.89
CA ALA A 918 51.28 -5.92 30.00
C ALA A 918 51.41 -5.42 31.45
N ILE A 919 50.68 -6.03 32.40
CA ILE A 919 50.68 -5.63 33.82
C ILE A 919 51.56 -6.51 34.72
N THR A 920 52.22 -7.53 34.17
CA THR A 920 53.10 -8.44 34.91
C THR A 920 54.54 -8.29 34.48
N LEU A 921 55.46 -8.38 35.44
CA LEU A 921 56.88 -8.44 35.15
C LEU A 921 57.26 -9.86 34.67
N PRO A 922 58.25 -10.01 33.77
CA PRO A 922 58.71 -11.31 33.33
C PRO A 922 59.11 -12.17 34.52
N PHE A 923 58.59 -13.39 34.57
CA PHE A 923 59.05 -14.39 35.52
C PHE A 923 60.33 -15.02 34.93
N SER A 924 61.49 -14.43 35.22
CA SER A 924 62.78 -15.10 35.02
C SER A 924 63.08 -15.96 36.24
N ALA A 925 63.38 -17.24 36.02
CA ALA A 925 64.02 -18.08 37.03
C ALA A 925 65.38 -17.50 37.44
#